data_AF-A0AA42Z5Y9-F1
#
_entry.id   AF-A0AA42Z5Y9-F1
#
_cell.length_a   1.000
_cell.length_b   1.000
_cell.length_c   1.000
_cell.angle_alpha   90.00
_cell.angle_beta   90.00
_cell.angle_gamma   90.00
#
_symmetry.space_group_name_H-M   'P 1'
#
loop_
_entity.id
_entity.type
_entity.pdbx_description
1 polymer ?
#
loop_
_entity_poly.entity_id
_entity_poly.type
_entity_poly.pdbx_seq_one_letter_code
_entity_poly.pdbx_strand_id
1 'polypeptide(L)'
;MGRPIWFALLLGCLCCTTGNALAAGADTAALTPLHEARFQQVDLIAQPLPLDMLSPEGRTRWEFGSLSVERTWVRTISTLESQPHRFHVLDEGSGVDRFQRQSNFVRSDGQDDARRWLLPHEDEEFLAVHRKNRLVVTVEGDGGSATSEMDVRRVGMGWVVLPSGPKQVVLQRIVTYEPDRDGKSVATTLTHRWVDPWAGVVAEVSGPIAADGLTRTGISEVSVVDQVLRGMTPLKIFVDEIDAPVETRLAYGVDYGDPTLISSLTDPSFDDIDGIVAATNWNFKLPVTPPADRKIASMSTTVSSDETCNYNECGFTLPGVKLNREDPEFDTGTGFPILSIQEREDRVNDSTIWLRAGTRFEGKSGGLTDGEARFCYVTNDTPLWQFVHQDGPTDPFYMRGPEQGQPNDFWTNNPFTCENVIFNTVCQTSCGSFCPVYPYSCGSETGTQSGEVVGEGVITLPSRHSFKALLVHNLVSYCTGLGSACGINFQTVHLSTYLWVAPNVGTVARLGTKLNEQNANFTTLEDTDIKFGIFPPVSITNDGVAETTIDISWDPGDEPYASGDSQNPDITEIDSFRIYWDTDSGVTDGSYAFDSVSNPGQVAFGPTGRTATIDSLTPGTDYYITVTSVEDYTSPSSGFTFTFESVLFPMTVPGGTTPVPVELLATTSSACSPAEEVVNLTVNPSGANTEFCWDAVVEACVDSYEALHATDPSAAVNFTPLMPDSGGATCLTRPAAEGFYLIRSIGGSNRGPLGHFGQ
;
A
#
# COMPACT_ATOMS: atom_id res chain seq x y z
N MET A 1 -5.94 10.36 -50.87
CA MET A 1 -6.33 9.19 -51.69
C MET A 1 -5.29 8.11 -51.43
N GLY A 2 -5.47 7.05 -50.65
CA GLY A 2 -6.65 6.47 -50.02
C GLY A 2 -6.46 4.96 -50.02
N ARG A 3 -5.73 4.41 -49.03
CA ARG A 3 -6.04 3.15 -48.29
C ARG A 3 -4.93 2.79 -47.26
N PRO A 4 -5.31 2.40 -46.03
CA PRO A 4 -4.39 2.07 -44.92
C PRO A 4 -4.05 0.57 -44.89
N ILE A 5 -2.88 0.22 -44.33
CA ILE A 5 -2.45 -1.17 -44.10
C ILE A 5 -2.48 -1.43 -42.58
N TRP A 6 -3.35 -2.35 -42.17
CA TRP A 6 -3.63 -2.78 -40.80
C TRP A 6 -2.74 -3.97 -40.40
N PHE A 7 -2.34 -4.04 -39.12
CA PHE A 7 -1.82 -5.25 -38.47
C PHE A 7 -2.99 -6.21 -38.21
N ALA A 8 -2.96 -7.36 -38.89
CA ALA A 8 -3.95 -8.42 -38.74
C ALA A 8 -3.36 -9.54 -37.87
N LEU A 9 -4.03 -9.75 -36.75
CA LEU A 9 -4.27 -11.06 -36.18
C LEU A 9 -4.80 -12.00 -37.28
N LEU A 10 -4.26 -13.22 -37.35
CA LEU A 10 -4.60 -14.24 -38.36
C LEU A 10 -6.12 -14.38 -38.55
N LEU A 11 -6.61 -13.96 -39.72
CA LEU A 11 -7.98 -14.12 -40.20
C LEU A 11 -7.93 -15.03 -41.45
N GLY A 12 -8.25 -16.30 -41.27
CA GLY A 12 -8.61 -17.21 -42.36
C GLY A 12 -10.13 -17.25 -42.51
N CYS A 13 -10.65 -16.91 -43.69
CA CYS A 13 -12.08 -16.90 -44.00
C CYS A 13 -12.46 -17.88 -45.12
N LEU A 14 -13.55 -18.63 -44.89
CA LEU A 14 -14.47 -19.38 -45.76
C LEU A 14 -13.98 -20.59 -46.59
N CYS A 15 -14.56 -21.77 -46.30
CA CYS A 15 -15.66 -22.34 -47.12
C CYS A 15 -16.37 -23.51 -46.41
N CYS A 16 -17.71 -23.52 -46.44
CA CYS A 16 -18.52 -24.69 -46.07
C CYS A 16 -18.18 -25.90 -46.94
N THR A 17 -17.71 -26.99 -46.34
CA THR A 17 -17.95 -28.34 -46.89
C THR A 17 -18.23 -29.31 -45.74
N THR A 18 -19.39 -29.96 -45.81
CA THR A 18 -19.80 -31.10 -45.00
C THR A 18 -18.87 -32.30 -45.25
N GLY A 19 -18.35 -32.97 -44.21
CA GLY A 19 -17.73 -34.29 -44.41
C GLY A 19 -16.82 -34.82 -43.29
N ASN A 20 -17.43 -35.65 -42.43
CA ASN A 20 -16.90 -36.80 -41.68
C ASN A 20 -15.67 -36.66 -40.77
N ALA A 21 -15.97 -36.91 -39.49
CA ALA A 21 -15.06 -37.32 -38.43
C ALA A 21 -14.15 -38.49 -38.83
N LEU A 22 -12.87 -38.37 -38.47
CA LEU A 22 -12.01 -39.51 -38.15
C LEU A 22 -11.17 -39.12 -36.93
N ALA A 23 -11.46 -39.79 -35.84
CA ALA A 23 -10.81 -39.65 -34.54
C ALA A 23 -9.32 -40.06 -34.63
N ALA A 24 -8.45 -39.18 -34.16
CA ALA A 24 -7.13 -39.54 -33.64
C ALA A 24 -7.16 -39.20 -32.15
N GLY A 25 -7.04 -40.24 -31.31
CA GLY A 25 -7.09 -40.11 -29.86
C GLY A 25 -5.95 -39.25 -29.35
N ALA A 26 -6.31 -38.20 -28.61
CA ALA A 26 -5.39 -37.47 -27.75
C ALA A 26 -5.56 -38.03 -26.33
N ASP A 27 -4.45 -38.44 -25.71
CA ASP A 27 -4.35 -38.53 -24.26
C ASP A 27 -4.78 -37.17 -23.68
N THR A 28 -5.93 -37.13 -23.03
CA THR A 28 -6.39 -35.98 -22.26
C THR A 28 -5.62 -35.96 -20.93
N ALA A 29 -4.35 -35.56 -20.97
CA ALA A 29 -3.69 -35.09 -19.75
C ALA A 29 -4.44 -33.83 -19.28
N ALA A 30 -4.97 -33.85 -18.06
CA ALA A 30 -5.76 -32.74 -17.53
C ALA A 30 -4.84 -31.52 -17.33
N LEU A 31 -5.19 -30.39 -17.95
CA LEU A 31 -4.55 -29.10 -17.69
C LEU A 31 -4.86 -28.66 -16.26
N THR A 32 -3.83 -28.21 -15.54
CA THR A 32 -3.98 -27.59 -14.22
C THR A 32 -4.03 -26.07 -14.39
N PRO A 33 -5.15 -25.40 -14.08
CA PRO A 33 -5.23 -23.95 -14.17
C PRO A 33 -4.40 -23.32 -13.05
N LEU A 34 -3.53 -22.37 -13.41
CA LEU A 34 -2.66 -21.63 -12.52
C LEU A 34 -3.27 -20.26 -12.18
N HIS A 35 -3.78 -19.56 -13.19
CA HIS A 35 -4.34 -18.23 -13.04
C HIS A 35 -5.49 -18.03 -14.03
N GLU A 36 -6.54 -17.34 -13.62
CA GLU A 36 -7.69 -17.02 -14.45
C GLU A 36 -8.18 -15.62 -14.12
N ALA A 37 -8.34 -14.78 -15.14
CA ALA A 37 -8.84 -13.42 -14.94
C ALA A 37 -9.69 -12.97 -16.13
N ARG A 38 -10.72 -12.20 -15.82
CA ARG A 38 -11.57 -11.53 -16.78
C ARG A 38 -11.00 -10.16 -17.10
N PHE A 39 -10.78 -9.91 -18.38
CA PHE A 39 -10.26 -8.66 -18.91
C PHE A 39 -11.30 -7.92 -19.73
N GLN A 40 -11.16 -6.61 -19.75
CA GLN A 40 -11.90 -5.67 -20.58
C GLN A 40 -10.93 -5.02 -21.55
N GLN A 41 -11.29 -4.98 -22.84
CA GLN A 41 -10.59 -4.17 -23.82
C GLN A 41 -11.23 -2.79 -23.81
N VAL A 42 -10.41 -1.75 -23.78
CA VAL A 42 -10.91 -0.37 -23.80
C VAL A 42 -11.26 0.04 -25.23
N ASP A 43 -12.43 0.64 -25.39
CA ASP A 43 -12.86 1.28 -26.64
C ASP A 43 -12.08 2.58 -26.86
N LEU A 44 -11.13 2.54 -27.80
CA LEU A 44 -10.27 3.66 -28.16
C LEU A 44 -10.98 4.75 -28.99
N ILE A 45 -12.22 4.51 -29.44
CA ILE A 45 -12.99 5.43 -30.28
C ILE A 45 -14.01 6.19 -29.43
N ALA A 46 -14.66 5.52 -28.46
CA ALA A 46 -15.73 6.11 -27.68
C ALA A 46 -15.27 7.25 -26.76
N GLN A 47 -14.09 7.13 -26.14
CA GLN A 47 -13.54 8.13 -25.25
C GLN A 47 -12.00 8.21 -25.33
N PRO A 48 -11.40 9.42 -25.13
CA PRO A 48 -9.96 9.54 -25.00
C PRO A 48 -9.47 8.81 -23.74
N LEU A 49 -8.32 8.15 -23.85
CA LEU A 49 -7.69 7.50 -22.71
C LEU A 49 -7.26 8.53 -21.65
N PRO A 50 -7.31 8.18 -20.36
CA PRO A 50 -6.74 9.01 -19.30
C PRO A 50 -5.28 9.35 -19.57
N LEU A 51 -4.87 10.58 -19.24
CA LEU A 51 -3.45 11.00 -19.35
C LEU A 51 -2.52 10.06 -18.57
N ASP A 52 -3.03 9.51 -17.47
CA ASP A 52 -2.34 8.57 -16.61
C ASP A 52 -2.00 7.26 -17.31
N MET A 53 -2.77 6.82 -18.32
CA MET A 53 -2.39 5.69 -19.18
C MET A 53 -1.37 6.08 -20.25
N LEU A 54 -1.48 7.30 -20.78
CA LEU A 54 -0.65 7.76 -21.89
C LEU A 54 0.78 8.04 -21.45
N SER A 55 0.96 8.70 -20.31
CA SER A 55 2.26 9.08 -19.71
C SER A 55 2.34 8.62 -18.26
N PRO A 56 2.57 7.31 -18.04
CA PRO A 56 2.40 6.70 -16.72
C PRO A 56 3.63 6.80 -15.81
N GLU A 57 4.83 7.04 -16.34
CA GLU A 57 6.06 7.12 -15.55
C GLU A 57 6.12 8.40 -14.67
N GLY A 58 6.88 8.34 -13.58
CA GLY A 58 7.02 9.47 -12.64
C GLY A 58 5.79 9.72 -11.76
N ARG A 59 4.89 8.74 -11.65
CA ARG A 59 3.65 8.81 -10.89
C ARG A 59 3.56 7.65 -9.89
N THR A 60 2.83 7.90 -8.81
CA THR A 60 2.47 6.89 -7.79
C THR A 60 0.97 6.61 -7.74
N ARG A 61 0.19 7.25 -8.61
CA ARG A 61 -1.26 7.06 -8.75
C ARG A 61 -1.71 7.28 -10.20
N TRP A 62 -2.63 6.43 -10.68
CA TRP A 62 -3.16 6.39 -12.04
C TRP A 62 -4.70 6.22 -12.03
N GLU A 63 -5.43 7.15 -12.62
CA GLU A 63 -6.90 7.18 -12.59
C GLU A 63 -7.54 6.60 -13.87
N PHE A 64 -8.01 5.35 -13.83
CA PHE A 64 -8.60 4.61 -14.96
C PHE A 64 -10.11 4.33 -14.78
N GLY A 65 -10.76 4.92 -13.78
CA GLY A 65 -12.16 4.60 -13.44
C GLY A 65 -13.19 4.97 -14.51
N SER A 66 -12.83 5.82 -15.48
CA SER A 66 -13.73 6.32 -16.52
C SER A 66 -13.62 5.60 -17.88
N LEU A 67 -12.98 4.42 -17.95
CA LEU A 67 -12.75 3.74 -19.23
C LEU A 67 -14.04 3.16 -19.84
N SER A 68 -14.21 3.34 -21.15
CA SER A 68 -15.27 2.67 -21.93
C SER A 68 -14.82 1.29 -22.39
N VAL A 69 -15.68 0.28 -22.24
CA VAL A 69 -15.38 -1.11 -22.58
C VAL A 69 -15.89 -1.45 -23.98
N GLU A 70 -15.02 -1.99 -24.83
CA GLU A 70 -15.36 -2.54 -26.16
C GLU A 70 -15.80 -4.00 -26.06
N ARG A 71 -14.97 -4.83 -25.41
CA ARG A 71 -15.20 -6.28 -25.27
C ARG A 71 -14.66 -6.84 -23.96
N THR A 72 -15.19 -7.98 -23.54
CA THR A 72 -14.73 -8.74 -22.37
C THR A 72 -14.33 -10.15 -22.74
N TRP A 73 -13.28 -10.67 -22.12
CA TRP A 73 -12.89 -12.08 -22.25
C TRP A 73 -12.32 -12.63 -20.94
N VAL A 74 -12.32 -13.95 -20.80
CA VAL A 74 -11.63 -14.65 -19.71
C VAL A 74 -10.33 -15.20 -20.26
N ARG A 75 -9.22 -14.93 -19.58
CA ARG A 75 -7.91 -15.54 -19.83
C ARG A 75 -7.67 -16.61 -18.79
N THR A 76 -7.45 -17.84 -19.22
CA THR A 76 -6.99 -18.96 -18.38
C THR A 76 -5.55 -19.30 -18.73
N ILE A 77 -4.67 -19.31 -17.73
CA ILE A 77 -3.30 -19.77 -17.81
C ILE A 77 -3.23 -21.13 -17.11
N SER A 78 -2.75 -22.15 -17.80
CA SER A 78 -2.68 -23.52 -17.28
C SER A 78 -1.37 -24.21 -17.67
N THR A 79 -1.03 -25.28 -16.97
CA THR A 79 0.13 -26.12 -17.32
C THR A 79 -0.24 -27.60 -17.24
N LEU A 80 0.54 -28.45 -17.90
CA LEU A 80 0.45 -29.90 -17.75
C LEU A 80 1.47 -30.34 -16.71
N GLU A 81 1.07 -31.23 -15.80
CA GLU A 81 1.98 -31.79 -14.78
C GLU A 81 3.22 -32.45 -15.41
N SER A 82 3.05 -33.07 -16.59
CA SER A 82 4.13 -33.68 -17.36
C SER A 82 5.03 -32.66 -18.09
N GLN A 83 4.62 -31.39 -18.18
CA GLN A 83 5.33 -30.31 -18.87
C GLN A 83 5.24 -28.98 -18.09
N PRO A 84 5.80 -28.89 -16.87
CA PRO A 84 5.62 -27.75 -15.96
C PRO A 84 6.21 -26.43 -16.47
N HIS A 85 6.97 -26.46 -17.56
CA HIS A 85 7.58 -25.28 -18.22
C HIS A 85 6.90 -24.90 -19.54
N ARG A 86 5.73 -25.49 -19.83
CA ARG A 86 4.87 -25.11 -20.94
C ARG A 86 3.56 -24.57 -20.35
N PHE A 87 3.21 -23.37 -20.77
CA PHE A 87 2.01 -22.69 -20.31
C PHE A 87 1.00 -22.59 -21.45
N HIS A 88 -0.21 -23.05 -21.20
CA HIS A 88 -1.33 -23.00 -22.11
C HIS A 88 -2.21 -21.81 -21.71
N VAL A 89 -2.29 -20.82 -22.60
CA VAL A 89 -3.12 -19.63 -22.43
C VAL A 89 -4.35 -19.77 -23.33
N LEU A 90 -5.52 -19.63 -22.72
CA LEU A 90 -6.81 -19.69 -23.39
C LEU A 90 -7.57 -18.39 -23.12
N ASP A 91 -7.81 -17.62 -24.17
CA ASP A 91 -8.65 -16.41 -24.12
C ASP A 91 -10.04 -16.73 -24.72
N GLU A 92 -11.09 -16.58 -23.91
CA GLU A 92 -12.48 -16.88 -24.28
C GLU A 92 -13.38 -15.65 -24.14
N GLY A 93 -13.85 -15.14 -25.28
CA GLY A 93 -14.85 -14.08 -25.35
C GLY A 93 -16.28 -14.65 -25.30
N SER A 94 -17.16 -14.02 -24.52
CA SER A 94 -18.59 -14.37 -24.45
C SER A 94 -19.46 -13.28 -25.09
N GLY A 95 -20.75 -13.56 -25.31
CA GLY A 95 -21.70 -12.59 -25.87
C GLY A 95 -21.81 -12.61 -27.41
N VAL A 96 -21.94 -11.43 -28.03
CA VAL A 96 -22.15 -11.28 -29.49
C VAL A 96 -20.84 -11.51 -30.26
N ASP A 97 -19.70 -11.21 -29.66
CA ASP A 97 -18.35 -11.42 -30.20
C ASP A 97 -17.68 -12.66 -29.58
N ARG A 98 -18.33 -13.83 -29.69
CA ARG A 98 -17.72 -15.08 -29.22
C ARG A 98 -16.44 -15.38 -30.01
N PHE A 99 -15.35 -15.53 -29.28
CA PHE A 99 -14.08 -16.00 -29.83
C PHE A 99 -13.39 -16.91 -28.82
N GLN A 100 -12.52 -17.78 -29.33
CA GLN A 100 -11.61 -18.59 -28.53
C GLN A 100 -10.23 -18.48 -29.18
N ARG A 101 -9.22 -18.13 -28.38
CA ARG A 101 -7.84 -18.08 -28.83
C ARG A 101 -6.97 -18.89 -27.89
N GLN A 102 -6.21 -19.81 -28.46
CA GLN A 102 -5.26 -20.63 -27.72
C GLN A 102 -3.83 -20.27 -28.12
N SER A 103 -2.93 -20.20 -27.15
CA SER A 103 -1.50 -19.99 -27.38
C SER A 103 -0.69 -20.75 -26.34
N ASN A 104 0.42 -21.34 -26.76
CA ASN A 104 1.34 -22.03 -25.86
C ASN A 104 2.60 -21.20 -25.70
N PHE A 105 3.00 -20.94 -24.47
CA PHE A 105 4.23 -20.23 -24.13
C PHE A 105 5.24 -21.26 -23.66
N VAL A 106 6.43 -21.23 -24.27
CA VAL A 106 7.47 -22.26 -24.08
C VAL A 106 8.77 -21.61 -23.64
N ARG A 107 9.49 -22.31 -22.76
CA ARG A 107 10.84 -21.97 -22.33
C ARG A 107 11.82 -21.95 -23.50
N SER A 108 12.47 -20.82 -23.74
CA SER A 108 13.35 -20.65 -24.90
C SER A 108 14.85 -20.84 -24.58
N ASP A 109 15.31 -20.64 -23.34
CA ASP A 109 16.75 -20.50 -23.04
C ASP A 109 17.28 -21.16 -21.76
N GLY A 110 16.42 -21.69 -20.87
CA GLY A 110 16.85 -22.34 -19.62
C GLY A 110 16.36 -21.64 -18.34
N GLN A 111 15.86 -20.41 -18.43
CA GLN A 111 15.18 -19.70 -17.34
C GLN A 111 13.66 -19.74 -17.53
N ASP A 112 12.86 -19.56 -16.47
CA ASP A 112 11.38 -19.65 -16.54
C ASP A 112 10.72 -18.36 -17.07
N ASP A 113 11.26 -17.83 -18.17
CA ASP A 113 10.87 -16.53 -18.73
C ASP A 113 9.40 -16.46 -19.20
N ALA A 114 8.87 -17.58 -19.69
CA ALA A 114 7.45 -17.70 -20.03
C ALA A 114 6.56 -17.54 -18.77
N ARG A 115 6.99 -18.11 -17.64
CA ARG A 115 6.30 -17.94 -16.36
C ARG A 115 6.37 -16.50 -15.87
N ARG A 116 7.56 -15.89 -15.87
CA ARG A 116 7.76 -14.48 -15.50
C ARG A 116 6.94 -13.52 -16.37
N TRP A 117 6.79 -13.83 -17.66
CA TRP A 117 5.99 -13.03 -18.58
C TRP A 117 4.49 -13.10 -18.28
N LEU A 118 3.98 -14.32 -18.04
CA LEU A 118 2.55 -14.61 -17.87
C LEU A 118 2.04 -14.38 -16.44
N LEU A 119 2.88 -14.71 -15.46
CA LEU A 119 2.62 -14.67 -14.02
C LEU A 119 3.71 -13.82 -13.34
N PRO A 120 3.86 -12.54 -13.72
CA PRO A 120 4.93 -11.68 -13.20
C PRO A 120 4.84 -11.45 -11.69
N HIS A 121 3.68 -11.70 -11.09
CA HIS A 121 3.42 -11.58 -9.65
C HIS A 121 4.00 -12.73 -8.82
N GLU A 122 4.39 -13.85 -9.44
CA GLU A 122 5.00 -14.98 -8.74
C GLU A 122 6.52 -14.87 -8.57
N ASP A 123 7.16 -13.83 -9.15
CA ASP A 123 8.60 -13.61 -9.10
C ASP A 123 8.92 -12.21 -8.56
N GLU A 124 9.19 -12.13 -7.25
CA GLU A 124 9.50 -10.87 -6.57
C GLU A 124 10.78 -10.20 -7.14
N GLU A 125 11.80 -10.97 -7.51
CA GLU A 125 13.02 -10.44 -8.11
C GLU A 125 12.75 -9.80 -9.49
N PHE A 126 11.77 -10.35 -10.24
CA PHE A 126 11.35 -9.81 -11.52
C PHE A 126 10.65 -8.45 -11.39
N LEU A 127 10.06 -8.16 -10.23
CA LEU A 127 9.42 -6.88 -9.89
C LEU A 127 10.36 -5.90 -9.14
N ALA A 128 11.61 -6.28 -8.88
CA ALA A 128 12.57 -5.44 -8.17
C ALA A 128 13.10 -4.26 -9.00
N VAL A 129 13.50 -3.16 -8.33
CA VAL A 129 13.93 -1.90 -8.96
C VAL A 129 15.27 -2.02 -9.67
N HIS A 130 16.22 -2.79 -9.13
CA HIS A 130 17.63 -2.74 -9.54
C HIS A 130 17.99 -3.66 -10.72
N ARG A 131 17.02 -4.34 -11.35
CA ARG A 131 17.29 -5.33 -12.39
C ARG A 131 16.70 -4.93 -13.73
N LYS A 132 17.56 -4.81 -14.74
CA LYS A 132 17.12 -4.87 -16.13
C LYS A 132 16.86 -6.33 -16.47
N ASN A 133 15.60 -6.71 -16.64
CA ASN A 133 15.23 -8.07 -17.02
C ASN A 133 15.13 -8.15 -18.54
N ARG A 134 15.83 -9.12 -19.12
CA ARG A 134 15.68 -9.44 -20.54
C ARG A 134 14.99 -10.79 -20.61
N LEU A 135 13.80 -10.82 -21.20
CA LEU A 135 13.02 -12.03 -21.38
C LEU A 135 13.07 -12.48 -22.84
N VAL A 136 13.16 -13.80 -23.04
CA VAL A 136 12.98 -14.40 -24.36
C VAL A 136 11.79 -15.36 -24.32
N VAL A 137 10.69 -14.96 -24.94
CA VAL A 137 9.43 -15.71 -24.90
C VAL A 137 9.10 -16.26 -26.27
N THR A 138 8.94 -17.58 -26.35
CA THR A 138 8.45 -18.25 -27.56
C THR A 138 6.96 -18.57 -27.42
N VAL A 139 6.15 -18.04 -28.34
CA VAL A 139 4.72 -18.29 -28.43
C VAL A 139 4.46 -19.21 -29.62
N GLU A 140 3.81 -20.34 -29.37
CA GLU A 140 3.33 -21.30 -30.37
C GLU A 140 1.80 -21.18 -30.50
N GLY A 141 1.30 -20.95 -31.71
CA GLY A 141 -0.13 -20.95 -32.01
C GLY A 141 -0.42 -21.57 -33.38
N ASP A 142 -1.68 -21.51 -33.82
CA ASP A 142 -2.14 -22.12 -35.07
C ASP A 142 -1.43 -21.58 -36.33
N GLY A 143 -0.80 -20.41 -36.23
CA GLY A 143 -0.04 -19.74 -37.29
C GLY A 143 1.47 -20.01 -37.30
N GLY A 144 1.99 -20.82 -36.37
CA GLY A 144 3.43 -21.10 -36.22
C GLY A 144 3.99 -20.66 -34.86
N SER A 145 5.32 -20.67 -34.73
CA SER A 145 6.03 -20.19 -33.54
C SER A 145 6.70 -18.84 -33.80
N ALA A 146 6.57 -17.93 -32.84
CA ALA A 146 7.23 -16.62 -32.85
C ALA A 146 8.01 -16.45 -31.55
N THR A 147 9.28 -16.03 -31.66
CA THR A 147 10.11 -15.69 -30.49
C THR A 147 10.24 -14.19 -30.39
N SER A 148 9.87 -13.64 -29.25
CA SER A 148 9.98 -12.23 -28.94
C SER A 148 11.02 -12.01 -27.84
N GLU A 149 11.86 -11.01 -28.04
CA GLU A 149 12.80 -10.56 -27.03
C GLU A 149 12.27 -9.28 -26.40
N MET A 150 12.32 -9.18 -25.08
CA MET A 150 11.73 -8.08 -24.33
C MET A 150 12.71 -7.56 -23.28
N ASP A 151 12.92 -6.25 -23.26
CA ASP A 151 13.56 -5.57 -22.13
C ASP A 151 12.46 -5.06 -21.19
N VAL A 152 12.42 -5.62 -19.98
CA VAL A 152 11.48 -5.25 -18.92
C VAL A 152 12.21 -4.48 -17.83
N ARG A 153 11.65 -3.34 -17.45
CA ARG A 153 12.10 -2.53 -16.32
C ARG A 153 10.93 -2.11 -15.47
N ARG A 154 11.10 -2.15 -14.14
CA ARG A 154 10.26 -1.38 -13.24
C ARG A 154 10.56 0.11 -13.42
N VAL A 155 9.52 0.91 -13.61
CA VAL A 155 9.60 2.37 -13.82
C VAL A 155 8.66 3.16 -12.90
N GLY A 156 7.98 2.46 -12.00
CA GLY A 156 7.16 3.06 -10.96
C GLY A 156 6.55 2.00 -10.07
N MET A 157 6.02 2.44 -8.94
CA MET A 157 5.04 1.68 -8.16
C MET A 157 4.00 2.65 -7.64
N GLY A 158 2.80 2.14 -7.36
CA GLY A 158 1.72 2.99 -6.93
C GLY A 158 0.38 2.32 -7.09
N TRP A 159 -0.63 3.14 -7.40
CA TRP A 159 -2.02 2.71 -7.44
C TRP A 159 -2.67 2.99 -8.77
N VAL A 160 -3.35 1.99 -9.30
CA VAL A 160 -4.20 2.17 -10.47
C VAL A 160 -5.65 2.03 -10.07
N VAL A 161 -6.46 3.05 -10.31
CA VAL A 161 -7.90 3.07 -10.03
C VAL A 161 -8.63 2.53 -11.25
N LEU A 162 -8.94 1.22 -11.27
CA LEU A 162 -9.65 0.59 -12.39
C LEU A 162 -11.18 0.74 -12.24
N PRO A 163 -11.96 0.48 -13.30
CA PRO A 163 -13.42 0.38 -13.18
C PRO A 163 -13.87 -0.70 -12.17
N SER A 164 -13.06 -1.73 -11.98
CA SER A 164 -13.26 -2.82 -11.00
C SER A 164 -12.85 -2.46 -9.57
N GLY A 165 -12.39 -1.24 -9.35
CA GLY A 165 -11.79 -0.78 -8.11
C GLY A 165 -10.28 -0.64 -8.22
N PRO A 166 -9.65 0.03 -7.25
CA PRO A 166 -8.23 0.28 -7.32
C PRO A 166 -7.39 -0.98 -7.08
N LYS A 167 -6.14 -0.95 -7.52
CA LYS A 167 -5.14 -2.03 -7.38
C LYS A 167 -3.79 -1.41 -7.11
N GLN A 168 -3.03 -2.01 -6.20
CA GLN A 168 -1.64 -1.64 -6.02
C GLN A 168 -0.80 -2.36 -7.05
N VAL A 169 0.11 -1.64 -7.68
CA VAL A 169 0.79 -2.13 -8.85
C VAL A 169 2.24 -1.66 -8.93
N VAL A 170 3.07 -2.54 -9.46
CA VAL A 170 4.35 -2.17 -10.06
C VAL A 170 4.10 -1.79 -11.50
N LEU A 171 4.56 -0.61 -11.91
CA LEU A 171 4.57 -0.20 -13.30
C LEU A 171 5.83 -0.72 -13.98
N GLN A 172 5.64 -1.57 -14.98
CA GLN A 172 6.69 -2.06 -15.85
C GLN A 172 6.66 -1.34 -17.19
N ARG A 173 7.82 -0.89 -17.65
CA ARG A 173 8.09 -0.54 -19.04
C ARG A 173 8.68 -1.75 -19.74
N ILE A 174 8.07 -2.12 -20.86
CA ILE A 174 8.47 -3.26 -21.67
C ILE A 174 8.74 -2.78 -23.09
N VAL A 175 9.97 -2.97 -23.56
CA VAL A 175 10.36 -2.74 -24.96
C VAL A 175 10.50 -4.08 -25.64
N THR A 176 9.65 -4.33 -26.64
CA THR A 176 9.70 -5.54 -27.45
C THR A 176 10.55 -5.31 -28.69
N TYR A 177 11.41 -6.28 -29.00
CA TYR A 177 12.27 -6.28 -30.16
C TYR A 177 11.86 -7.35 -31.17
N GLU A 178 11.83 -6.97 -32.44
CA GLU A 178 11.61 -7.88 -33.56
C GLU A 178 12.79 -7.83 -34.53
N PRO A 179 13.12 -8.93 -35.22
CA PRO A 179 14.14 -8.93 -36.25
C PRO A 179 13.68 -8.12 -37.46
N ASP A 180 14.51 -7.18 -37.91
CA ASP A 180 14.33 -6.51 -39.19
C ASP A 180 14.63 -7.43 -40.39
N ARG A 181 14.55 -6.90 -41.61
CA ARG A 181 14.82 -7.65 -42.85
C ARG A 181 16.25 -8.20 -42.93
N ASP A 182 17.19 -7.60 -42.19
CA ASP A 182 18.59 -7.99 -42.11
C ASP A 182 18.88 -8.85 -40.87
N GLY A 183 17.85 -9.21 -40.09
CA GLY A 183 17.93 -10.03 -38.88
C GLY A 183 18.42 -9.28 -37.63
N LYS A 184 18.45 -7.94 -37.63
CA LYS A 184 18.81 -7.14 -36.46
C LYS A 184 17.59 -6.91 -35.58
N SER A 185 17.75 -7.06 -34.27
CA SER A 185 16.71 -6.72 -33.29
C SER A 185 16.44 -5.21 -33.28
N VAL A 186 15.23 -4.83 -33.66
CA VAL A 186 14.74 -3.44 -33.68
C VAL A 186 13.59 -3.31 -32.70
N ALA A 187 13.61 -2.27 -31.87
CA ALA A 187 12.51 -1.97 -30.95
C ALA A 187 11.25 -1.62 -31.77
N THR A 188 10.16 -2.32 -31.53
CA THR A 188 8.91 -2.13 -32.30
C THR A 188 7.78 -1.58 -31.44
N THR A 189 7.68 -2.07 -30.20
CA THR A 189 6.52 -1.83 -29.34
C THR A 189 6.96 -1.41 -27.95
N LEU A 190 6.28 -0.39 -27.41
CA LEU A 190 6.40 0.04 -26.02
C LEU A 190 5.12 -0.30 -25.28
N THR A 191 5.23 -1.20 -24.31
CA THR A 191 4.13 -1.58 -23.41
C THR A 191 4.38 -1.03 -22.02
N HIS A 192 3.37 -0.38 -21.45
CA HIS A 192 3.32 -0.10 -20.03
C HIS A 192 2.33 -1.07 -19.40
N ARG A 193 2.80 -1.80 -18.39
CA ARG A 193 2.07 -2.87 -17.72
C ARG A 193 2.01 -2.57 -16.24
N TRP A 194 0.81 -2.60 -15.67
CA TRP A 194 0.60 -2.51 -14.24
C TRP A 194 0.40 -3.92 -13.68
N VAL A 195 1.31 -4.34 -12.81
CA VAL A 195 1.31 -5.66 -12.19
C VAL A 195 0.94 -5.52 -10.72
N ASP A 196 -0.20 -6.05 -10.34
CA ASP A 196 -0.55 -6.26 -8.94
C ASP A 196 0.19 -7.50 -8.42
N PRO A 197 0.98 -7.40 -7.33
CA PRO A 197 1.70 -8.54 -6.76
C PRO A 197 0.81 -9.72 -6.32
N TRP A 198 -0.50 -9.51 -6.23
CA TRP A 198 -1.47 -10.49 -5.77
C TRP A 198 -2.47 -10.89 -6.86
N ALA A 199 -2.72 -10.02 -7.84
CA ALA A 199 -3.68 -10.25 -8.91
C ALA A 199 -3.03 -10.45 -10.30
N GLY A 200 -1.70 -10.30 -10.41
CA GLY A 200 -1.01 -10.37 -11.68
C GLY A 200 -1.18 -9.12 -12.52
N VAL A 201 -1.26 -9.27 -13.84
CA VAL A 201 -1.39 -8.13 -14.74
C VAL A 201 -2.80 -7.56 -14.64
N VAL A 202 -2.91 -6.30 -14.18
CA VAL A 202 -4.22 -5.66 -13.97
C VAL A 202 -4.54 -4.56 -14.98
N ALA A 203 -3.54 -4.03 -15.67
CA ALA A 203 -3.72 -3.17 -16.82
C ALA A 203 -2.51 -3.23 -17.76
N GLU A 204 -2.76 -3.01 -19.05
CA GLU A 204 -1.71 -2.86 -20.07
C GLU A 204 -2.12 -1.82 -21.11
N VAL A 205 -1.12 -1.07 -21.58
CA VAL A 205 -1.25 -0.19 -22.74
C VAL A 205 -0.03 -0.33 -23.63
N SER A 206 -0.27 -0.62 -24.89
CA SER A 206 0.76 -0.95 -25.87
C SER A 206 0.63 -0.07 -27.10
N GLY A 207 1.75 0.18 -27.77
CA GLY A 207 1.75 0.89 -29.05
C GLY A 207 3.14 1.02 -29.66
N PRO A 208 3.22 1.57 -30.90
CA PRO A 208 4.48 1.69 -31.60
C PRO A 208 5.44 2.63 -30.87
N ILE A 209 6.68 2.19 -30.68
CA ILE A 209 7.71 2.95 -29.97
C ILE A 209 8.31 4.05 -30.84
N ALA A 210 8.61 5.19 -30.24
CA ALA A 210 9.37 6.25 -30.88
C ALA A 210 10.88 5.92 -30.91
N ALA A 211 11.63 6.69 -31.68
CA ALA A 211 13.08 6.50 -31.81
C ALA A 211 13.87 6.72 -30.51
N ASP A 212 13.28 7.40 -29.52
CA ASP A 212 13.87 7.61 -28.20
C ASP A 212 13.85 6.35 -27.30
N GLY A 213 13.07 5.33 -27.67
CA GLY A 213 12.90 4.11 -26.86
C GLY A 213 12.10 4.31 -25.57
N LEU A 214 11.49 5.47 -25.38
CA LEU A 214 10.82 5.89 -24.13
C LEU A 214 9.38 6.36 -24.35
N THR A 215 9.02 6.78 -25.57
CA THR A 215 7.67 7.29 -25.87
C THR A 215 6.90 6.42 -26.85
N ARG A 216 5.57 6.40 -26.70
CA ARG A 216 4.65 5.79 -27.66
C ARG A 216 4.24 6.83 -28.69
N THR A 217 4.30 6.45 -29.96
CA THR A 217 3.81 7.29 -31.09
C THR A 217 2.31 7.09 -31.37
N GLY A 218 1.71 6.06 -30.79
CA GLY A 218 0.28 5.75 -30.88
C GLY A 218 -0.10 4.63 -29.91
N ILE A 219 -1.39 4.29 -29.87
CA ILE A 219 -1.92 3.20 -29.03
C ILE A 219 -2.46 2.10 -29.95
N SER A 220 -1.97 0.88 -29.76
CA SER A 220 -2.42 -0.31 -30.48
C SER A 220 -3.42 -1.14 -29.68
N GLU A 221 -3.24 -1.22 -28.37
CA GLU A 221 -4.05 -2.06 -27.50
C GLU A 221 -4.07 -1.50 -26.07
N VAL A 222 -5.23 -1.62 -25.42
CA VAL A 222 -5.41 -1.33 -24.00
C VAL A 222 -6.32 -2.38 -23.40
N SER A 223 -5.88 -2.94 -22.29
CA SER A 223 -6.67 -3.89 -21.51
C SER A 223 -6.60 -3.54 -20.02
N VAL A 224 -7.70 -3.80 -19.31
CA VAL A 224 -7.77 -3.70 -17.85
C VAL A 224 -8.45 -4.95 -17.29
N VAL A 225 -8.08 -5.35 -16.09
CA VAL A 225 -8.73 -6.47 -15.40
C VAL A 225 -10.07 -6.00 -14.84
N ASP A 226 -11.11 -6.77 -15.13
CA ASP A 226 -12.42 -6.64 -14.50
C ASP A 226 -12.45 -7.43 -13.19
N GLN A 227 -11.98 -8.68 -13.23
CA GLN A 227 -12.06 -9.58 -12.09
C GLN A 227 -11.00 -10.68 -12.19
N VAL A 228 -10.26 -10.95 -11.12
CA VAL A 228 -9.48 -12.20 -11.02
C VAL A 228 -10.42 -13.32 -10.58
N LEU A 229 -10.46 -14.40 -11.36
CA LEU A 229 -11.33 -15.55 -11.14
C LEU A 229 -10.59 -16.68 -10.42
N ARG A 230 -9.27 -16.81 -10.62
CA ARG A 230 -8.39 -17.80 -9.99
C ARG A 230 -6.94 -17.34 -9.94
N GLY A 231 -6.19 -17.76 -8.92
CA GLY A 231 -4.72 -17.59 -8.86
C GLY A 231 -4.26 -16.28 -8.24
N MET A 232 -4.94 -15.81 -7.18
CA MET A 232 -4.39 -14.78 -6.30
C MET A 232 -3.60 -15.46 -5.17
N THR A 233 -2.45 -14.90 -4.80
CA THR A 233 -1.76 -15.34 -3.57
C THR A 233 -2.60 -14.92 -2.36
N PRO A 234 -3.01 -15.83 -1.45
CA PRO A 234 -3.78 -15.47 -0.27
C PRO A 234 -3.01 -14.50 0.63
N LEU A 235 -3.71 -13.54 1.23
CA LEU A 235 -3.07 -12.69 2.25
C LEU A 235 -2.67 -13.57 3.43
N LYS A 236 -1.43 -13.42 3.89
CA LYS A 236 -0.95 -14.03 5.14
C LYS A 236 -0.80 -12.95 6.19
N ILE A 237 -1.35 -13.20 7.37
CA ILE A 237 -1.18 -12.37 8.58
C ILE A 237 -0.48 -13.23 9.61
N PHE A 238 0.75 -12.87 9.95
CA PHE A 238 1.49 -13.52 11.02
C PHE A 238 0.94 -13.09 12.38
N VAL A 239 1.15 -13.92 13.39
CA VAL A 239 0.50 -13.66 14.68
C VAL A 239 1.07 -12.50 15.45
N ASP A 240 2.34 -12.17 15.24
CA ASP A 240 2.92 -10.89 15.64
C ASP A 240 2.27 -9.67 14.97
N GLU A 241 1.45 -9.86 13.93
CA GLU A 241 0.67 -8.81 13.27
C GLU A 241 -0.81 -8.78 13.67
N ILE A 242 -1.31 -9.70 14.52
CA ILE A 242 -2.72 -9.70 14.98
C ILE A 242 -2.99 -8.53 15.92
N ASP A 243 -2.09 -8.39 16.89
CA ASP A 243 -2.02 -7.24 17.77
C ASP A 243 -0.94 -6.33 17.23
N ALA A 244 -1.16 -5.00 17.32
CA ALA A 244 -0.06 -4.09 17.06
C ALA A 244 1.13 -4.49 17.95
N PRO A 245 2.38 -4.52 17.43
CA PRO A 245 3.54 -4.89 18.23
C PRO A 245 3.52 -4.11 19.52
N VAL A 246 3.48 -4.85 20.62
CA VAL A 246 3.13 -4.46 21.97
C VAL A 246 4.18 -3.53 22.60
N GLU A 247 4.86 -2.69 21.83
CA GLU A 247 5.87 -1.74 22.32
C GLU A 247 6.01 -0.45 21.48
N THR A 248 5.34 -0.31 20.33
CA THR A 248 5.72 0.75 19.35
C THR A 248 4.60 1.59 18.79
N ARG A 249 3.33 1.33 19.12
CA ARG A 249 2.21 2.01 18.46
C ARG A 249 1.12 2.47 19.41
N LEU A 250 0.79 3.74 19.28
CA LEU A 250 -0.50 4.29 19.65
C LEU A 250 -1.49 3.99 18.52
N ALA A 251 -2.75 3.85 18.84
CA ALA A 251 -3.84 3.80 17.87
C ALA A 251 -5.05 4.46 18.49
N TYR A 252 -5.71 5.33 17.72
CA TYR A 252 -7.01 5.85 18.12
C TYR A 252 -8.11 5.13 17.36
N GLY A 253 -9.18 4.82 18.07
CA GLY A 253 -10.39 4.23 17.54
C GLY A 253 -11.62 4.86 18.15
N VAL A 254 -12.77 4.46 17.63
CA VAL A 254 -14.04 5.00 18.08
C VAL A 254 -15.07 3.92 18.31
N ASP A 255 -15.79 4.06 19.43
CA ASP A 255 -17.00 3.30 19.71
C ASP A 255 -18.24 4.12 19.38
N TYR A 256 -19.08 3.61 18.48
CA TYR A 256 -20.37 4.16 18.12
C TYR A 256 -21.45 3.90 19.19
N GLY A 257 -21.22 2.90 20.04
CA GLY A 257 -21.98 2.62 21.25
C GLY A 257 -23.19 1.71 21.12
N ASP A 258 -23.63 1.12 22.24
CA ASP A 258 -24.80 0.25 22.26
C ASP A 258 -26.14 1.04 22.26
N PRO A 259 -27.11 0.68 21.39
CA PRO A 259 -26.99 -0.23 20.24
C PRO A 259 -26.57 0.50 18.96
N THR A 260 -25.57 -0.05 18.26
CA THR A 260 -25.17 0.40 16.91
C THR A 260 -25.78 -0.50 15.85
N LEU A 261 -26.38 0.08 14.80
CA LEU A 261 -26.92 -0.68 13.68
C LEU A 261 -25.83 -1.00 12.66
N ILE A 262 -25.76 -2.25 12.20
CA ILE A 262 -24.82 -2.66 11.14
C ILE A 262 -24.99 -1.80 9.88
N SER A 263 -26.24 -1.52 9.50
CA SER A 263 -26.56 -0.69 8.33
C SER A 263 -26.10 0.77 8.42
N SER A 264 -25.64 1.22 9.60
CA SER A 264 -25.12 2.57 9.81
C SER A 264 -23.60 2.68 9.73
N LEU A 265 -22.88 1.55 9.64
CA LEU A 265 -21.42 1.52 9.75
C LEU A 265 -20.67 1.59 8.42
N THR A 266 -21.25 1.15 7.31
CA THR A 266 -20.54 1.00 6.04
C THR A 266 -21.26 1.62 4.84
N ASP A 267 -20.50 1.93 3.78
CA ASP A 267 -21.02 2.30 2.46
C ASP A 267 -20.43 1.41 1.34
N PRO A 268 -21.22 0.51 0.69
CA PRO A 268 -22.66 0.35 0.85
C PRO A 268 -23.04 -0.19 2.24
N SER A 269 -24.25 0.14 2.68
CA SER A 269 -24.81 -0.36 3.94
C SER A 269 -25.19 -1.84 3.80
N PHE A 270 -24.89 -2.64 4.80
CA PHE A 270 -25.35 -4.02 4.91
C PHE A 270 -26.50 -4.12 5.92
N ASP A 271 -27.46 -5.02 5.68
CA ASP A 271 -28.61 -5.19 6.58
C ASP A 271 -28.21 -5.93 7.87
N ASP A 272 -27.19 -6.80 7.77
CA ASP A 272 -26.79 -7.73 8.82
C ASP A 272 -25.31 -8.17 8.70
N ILE A 273 -24.85 -8.98 9.66
CA ILE A 273 -23.45 -9.42 9.70
C ILE A 273 -23.09 -10.36 8.54
N ASP A 274 -24.02 -11.18 8.06
CA ASP A 274 -23.79 -12.09 6.92
C ASP A 274 -23.48 -11.29 5.65
N GLY A 275 -24.18 -10.16 5.47
CA GLY A 275 -23.90 -9.21 4.39
C GLY A 275 -22.50 -8.61 4.48
N ILE A 276 -22.06 -8.21 5.68
CA ILE A 276 -20.68 -7.74 5.91
C ILE A 276 -19.67 -8.85 5.60
N VAL A 277 -19.87 -10.06 6.12
CA VAL A 277 -18.93 -11.19 5.97
C VAL A 277 -18.79 -11.62 4.50
N ALA A 278 -19.89 -11.58 3.74
CA ALA A 278 -19.88 -11.89 2.31
C ALA A 278 -19.23 -10.81 1.43
N ALA A 279 -18.99 -9.61 1.97
CA ALA A 279 -18.37 -8.53 1.24
C ALA A 279 -16.84 -8.68 1.17
N THR A 280 -16.24 -8.13 0.12
CA THR A 280 -14.78 -8.05 -0.07
C THR A 280 -14.25 -6.62 0.00
N ASN A 281 -15.14 -5.66 0.27
CA ASN A 281 -14.83 -4.25 0.48
C ASN A 281 -15.72 -3.73 1.61
N TRP A 282 -15.08 -3.18 2.65
CA TRP A 282 -15.71 -2.63 3.83
C TRP A 282 -15.30 -1.18 3.98
N ASN A 283 -16.24 -0.26 3.86
CA ASN A 283 -15.94 1.16 3.87
C ASN A 283 -16.65 1.85 5.02
N PHE A 284 -15.93 2.09 6.11
CA PHE A 284 -16.40 2.70 7.35
C PHE A 284 -16.40 4.24 7.32
N LYS A 285 -16.35 4.85 6.13
CA LYS A 285 -16.10 6.29 5.91
C LYS A 285 -17.29 7.24 6.22
N LEU A 286 -18.52 6.76 6.50
CA LEU A 286 -19.74 7.60 6.55
C LEU A 286 -20.77 7.12 7.60
N PRO A 287 -21.75 7.93 8.08
CA PRO A 287 -21.78 9.36 8.44
C PRO A 287 -22.25 9.57 9.90
N VAL A 288 -22.21 8.55 10.75
CA VAL A 288 -22.63 8.72 12.15
C VAL A 288 -21.48 9.48 12.82
N THR A 289 -21.71 10.72 13.24
CA THR A 289 -20.76 11.37 14.14
C THR A 289 -20.75 10.53 15.41
N PRO A 290 -19.65 9.82 15.70
CA PRO A 290 -19.60 9.06 16.92
C PRO A 290 -19.71 10.01 18.11
N PRO A 291 -20.20 9.56 19.27
CA PRO A 291 -20.22 10.41 20.46
C PRO A 291 -18.79 10.89 20.76
N ALA A 292 -18.62 12.20 21.03
CA ALA A 292 -17.29 12.79 21.30
C ALA A 292 -16.62 12.20 22.55
N ASP A 293 -17.43 11.63 23.44
CA ASP A 293 -17.04 10.93 24.67
C ASP A 293 -16.63 9.47 24.47
N ARG A 294 -16.65 8.92 23.24
CA ARG A 294 -16.38 7.50 22.95
C ARG A 294 -15.17 7.24 22.08
N LYS A 295 -14.15 8.10 22.22
CA LYS A 295 -12.82 7.80 21.67
C LYS A 295 -12.15 6.71 22.50
N ILE A 296 -11.45 5.83 21.82
CA ILE A 296 -10.62 4.76 22.38
C ILE A 296 -9.18 5.09 22.00
N ALA A 297 -8.27 5.03 22.98
CA ALA A 297 -6.83 5.05 22.72
C ALA A 297 -6.22 3.72 23.14
N SER A 298 -5.57 3.02 22.23
CA SER A 298 -4.85 1.78 22.50
C SER A 298 -3.35 2.01 22.33
N MET A 299 -2.55 1.59 23.30
CA MET A 299 -1.10 1.77 23.30
C MET A 299 -0.41 0.68 24.12
N SER A 300 0.86 0.44 23.84
CA SER A 300 1.70 -0.22 24.83
C SER A 300 2.45 0.80 25.68
N THR A 301 2.06 0.87 26.95
CA THR A 301 2.81 1.61 27.96
C THR A 301 2.86 0.82 29.26
N THR A 302 3.86 1.13 30.08
CA THR A 302 4.02 0.46 31.38
C THR A 302 2.97 0.98 32.36
N VAL A 303 2.22 0.05 32.95
CA VAL A 303 1.34 0.36 34.08
C VAL A 303 2.23 0.59 35.30
N SER A 304 2.07 1.72 35.98
CA SER A 304 2.83 2.07 37.18
C SER A 304 2.04 1.81 38.47
N SER A 305 2.75 1.81 39.61
CA SER A 305 2.12 1.70 40.93
C SER A 305 1.19 2.86 41.30
N ASP A 306 1.26 3.97 40.56
CA ASP A 306 0.41 5.15 40.78
C ASP A 306 -0.96 5.01 40.09
N GLU A 307 -1.09 4.05 39.17
CA GLU A 307 -2.28 3.84 38.35
C GLU A 307 -3.18 2.73 38.87
N THR A 308 -2.63 1.77 39.62
CA THR A 308 -3.39 0.69 40.25
C THR A 308 -2.74 0.20 41.54
N CYS A 309 -3.55 -0.13 42.53
CA CYS A 309 -3.09 -0.76 43.77
C CYS A 309 -2.76 -2.25 43.62
N ASN A 310 -3.12 -2.87 42.50
CA ASN A 310 -2.81 -4.26 42.16
C ASN A 310 -1.47 -4.41 41.40
N TYR A 311 -0.64 -3.37 41.38
CA TYR A 311 0.61 -3.32 40.60
C TYR A 311 1.51 -4.55 40.76
N ASN A 312 1.69 -5.03 42.00
CA ASN A 312 2.52 -6.19 42.31
C ASN A 312 1.80 -7.54 42.19
N GLU A 313 0.46 -7.54 42.10
CA GLU A 313 -0.38 -8.75 42.14
C GLU A 313 -0.83 -9.21 40.75
N CYS A 314 -0.95 -8.27 39.80
CA CYS A 314 -1.50 -8.50 38.46
C CYS A 314 -0.42 -8.80 37.38
N GLY A 315 0.82 -9.10 37.78
CA GLY A 315 1.89 -9.49 36.83
C GLY A 315 2.54 -8.33 36.07
N PHE A 316 2.18 -7.08 36.32
CA PHE A 316 2.72 -5.91 35.61
C PHE A 316 4.22 -5.68 35.79
N THR A 317 4.82 -6.26 36.83
CA THR A 317 6.25 -6.18 37.13
C THR A 317 7.07 -7.34 36.53
N LEU A 318 6.43 -8.29 35.84
CA LEU A 318 7.11 -9.47 35.32
C LEU A 318 8.02 -9.10 34.14
N PRO A 319 9.34 -9.36 34.21
CA PRO A 319 10.26 -9.06 33.11
C PRO A 319 9.91 -9.84 31.84
N GLY A 320 9.88 -9.16 30.69
CA GLY A 320 9.62 -9.78 29.39
C GLY A 320 8.15 -10.02 29.06
N VAL A 321 7.23 -9.57 29.91
CA VAL A 321 5.79 -9.59 29.62
C VAL A 321 5.42 -8.41 28.71
N LYS A 322 4.69 -8.71 27.63
CA LYS A 322 4.17 -7.73 26.67
C LYS A 322 2.78 -7.27 27.11
N LEU A 323 2.66 -6.01 27.56
CA LEU A 323 1.40 -5.42 28.00
C LEU A 323 0.86 -4.41 26.98
N ASN A 324 -0.39 -4.59 26.59
CA ASN A 324 -1.16 -3.62 25.82
C ASN A 324 -2.17 -2.94 26.76
N ARG A 325 -2.42 -1.66 26.54
CA ARG A 325 -3.33 -0.84 27.31
C ARG A 325 -4.33 -0.20 26.37
N GLU A 326 -5.60 -0.22 26.74
CA GLU A 326 -6.68 0.47 26.07
C GLU A 326 -7.37 1.39 27.07
N ASP A 327 -7.57 2.65 26.66
CA ASP A 327 -8.21 3.72 27.41
C ASP A 327 -9.51 4.10 26.70
N PRO A 328 -10.64 3.47 27.05
CA PRO A 328 -11.96 3.90 26.60
C PRO A 328 -12.32 5.26 27.22
N GLU A 329 -12.98 6.10 26.43
CA GLU A 329 -13.59 7.36 26.89
C GLU A 329 -12.60 8.38 27.49
N PHE A 330 -11.37 8.43 26.94
CA PHE A 330 -10.26 9.21 27.50
C PHE A 330 -10.45 10.75 27.47
N ASP A 331 -11.37 11.27 26.65
CA ASP A 331 -11.60 12.72 26.43
C ASP A 331 -12.79 13.28 27.24
N THR A 332 -13.37 12.50 28.17
CA THR A 332 -14.61 12.92 28.87
C THR A 332 -14.40 14.00 29.94
N GLY A 333 -13.16 14.34 30.29
CA GLY A 333 -12.84 15.31 31.35
C GLY A 333 -13.36 14.92 32.75
N THR A 334 -13.85 13.69 32.94
CA THR A 334 -14.54 13.26 34.17
C THR A 334 -13.63 12.67 35.24
N GLY A 335 -12.31 12.58 35.02
CA GLY A 335 -11.31 12.26 36.04
C GLY A 335 -11.24 10.79 36.47
N PHE A 336 -11.96 9.87 35.79
CA PHE A 336 -11.97 8.44 36.09
C PHE A 336 -11.94 7.59 34.80
N PRO A 337 -10.80 7.51 34.08
CA PRO A 337 -10.70 6.73 32.84
C PRO A 337 -10.84 5.22 33.11
N ILE A 338 -11.61 4.53 32.26
CA ILE A 338 -11.61 3.06 32.18
C ILE A 338 -10.25 2.65 31.59
N LEU A 339 -9.67 1.56 32.10
CA LEU A 339 -8.38 1.03 31.64
C LEU A 339 -8.51 -0.47 31.42
N SER A 340 -8.27 -0.93 30.21
CA SER A 340 -8.18 -2.35 29.87
C SER A 340 -6.72 -2.70 29.61
N ILE A 341 -6.15 -3.57 30.43
CA ILE A 341 -4.75 -4.03 30.25
C ILE A 341 -4.83 -5.46 29.74
N GLN A 342 -4.13 -5.73 28.65
CA GLN A 342 -4.04 -7.05 28.05
C GLN A 342 -2.58 -7.51 28.04
N GLU A 343 -2.35 -8.80 28.22
CA GLU A 343 -1.03 -9.41 28.03
C GLU A 343 -1.07 -10.35 26.85
N ARG A 344 -0.04 -10.31 26.02
CA ARG A 344 0.17 -11.33 25.01
C ARG A 344 1.30 -12.28 25.42
N GLU A 345 1.00 -13.57 25.36
CA GLU A 345 1.93 -14.67 25.58
C GLU A 345 2.05 -15.53 24.31
N ASP A 346 3.22 -15.51 23.70
CA ASP A 346 3.55 -16.36 22.54
C ASP A 346 4.08 -17.72 23.05
N ARG A 347 3.36 -18.81 22.76
CA ARG A 347 3.74 -20.18 23.15
C ARG A 347 4.06 -21.03 21.92
N VAL A 348 4.56 -22.24 22.16
CA VAL A 348 4.95 -23.17 21.09
C VAL A 348 3.75 -23.57 20.21
N ASN A 349 2.57 -23.73 20.80
CA ASN A 349 1.38 -24.26 20.12
C ASN A 349 0.25 -23.24 19.96
N ASP A 350 0.34 -22.09 20.61
CA ASP A 350 -0.67 -21.05 20.56
C ASP A 350 -0.05 -19.68 20.84
N SER A 351 -0.78 -18.64 20.48
CA SER A 351 -0.57 -17.30 21.00
C SER A 351 -1.81 -16.87 21.75
N THR A 352 -1.62 -16.45 22.98
CA THR A 352 -2.72 -16.21 23.91
C THR A 352 -2.71 -14.77 24.41
N ILE A 353 -3.84 -14.09 24.26
CA ILE A 353 -4.11 -12.77 24.81
C ILE A 353 -4.92 -12.95 26.10
N TRP A 354 -4.40 -12.40 27.18
CA TRP A 354 -4.99 -12.37 28.51
C TRP A 354 -5.53 -10.97 28.77
N LEU A 355 -6.70 -10.84 29.39
CA LEU A 355 -7.08 -9.57 30.01
C LEU A 355 -6.44 -9.55 31.40
N ARG A 356 -5.58 -8.58 31.72
CA ARG A 356 -4.90 -8.44 33.01
C ARG A 356 -5.54 -7.41 33.95
N ALA A 357 -6.31 -6.44 33.45
CA ALA A 357 -7.10 -5.51 34.26
C ALA A 357 -8.20 -4.82 33.42
N GLY A 358 -9.24 -4.27 34.08
CA GLY A 358 -10.43 -3.77 33.39
C GLY A 358 -10.99 -2.38 33.79
N THR A 359 -10.64 -1.77 34.93
CA THR A 359 -11.05 -0.38 35.28
C THR A 359 -10.21 0.23 36.41
N ARG A 360 -10.16 1.58 36.48
CA ARG A 360 -9.82 2.35 37.69
C ARG A 360 -11.12 2.79 38.38
N PHE A 361 -11.27 2.60 39.69
CA PHE A 361 -12.39 3.11 40.52
C PHE A 361 -13.84 2.70 40.11
N GLU A 362 -14.12 1.43 39.83
CA GLU A 362 -15.49 0.94 39.61
C GLU A 362 -16.28 0.88 40.93
N GLY A 363 -17.04 1.95 41.21
CA GLY A 363 -17.91 2.06 42.37
C GLY A 363 -18.28 3.51 42.67
N LYS A 364 -19.35 4.02 42.06
CA LYS A 364 -19.87 5.37 42.35
C LYS A 364 -20.26 5.50 43.84
N SER A 365 -19.35 6.09 44.60
CA SER A 365 -19.45 6.95 45.80
C SER A 365 -18.66 6.47 47.03
N GLY A 366 -17.53 7.14 47.27
CA GLY A 366 -16.69 7.00 48.47
C GLY A 366 -15.28 7.53 48.16
N GLY A 367 -14.78 8.51 48.92
CA GLY A 367 -13.50 9.16 48.61
C GLY A 367 -12.32 8.18 48.70
N LEU A 368 -11.42 8.23 47.71
CA LEU A 368 -10.02 7.77 47.63
C LEU A 368 -9.58 6.47 48.35
N THR A 369 -10.48 5.58 48.79
CA THR A 369 -10.09 4.28 49.39
C THR A 369 -10.90 3.07 48.97
N ASP A 370 -11.96 3.20 48.15
CA ASP A 370 -12.87 2.08 47.89
C ASP A 370 -13.12 1.88 46.38
N GLY A 371 -12.57 0.80 45.81
CA GLY A 371 -13.15 0.12 44.63
C GLY A 371 -12.34 0.12 43.33
N GLU A 372 -11.12 -0.45 43.29
CA GLU A 372 -10.63 -1.09 42.06
C GLU A 372 -11.12 -2.54 42.03
N ALA A 373 -11.72 -2.97 40.91
CA ALA A 373 -12.19 -4.34 40.67
C ALA A 373 -11.62 -4.85 39.33
N ARG A 374 -11.38 -6.14 39.04
CA ARG A 374 -11.49 -7.45 39.74
C ARG A 374 -10.84 -8.56 38.87
N PHE A 375 -9.72 -8.24 38.24
CA PHE A 375 -9.03 -9.14 37.31
C PHE A 375 -7.53 -9.04 37.62
N CYS A 376 -6.98 -10.02 38.33
CA CYS A 376 -5.54 -10.25 38.43
C CYS A 376 -5.30 -11.73 38.18
N TYR A 377 -4.42 -12.03 37.23
CA TYR A 377 -4.20 -13.37 36.71
C TYR A 377 -2.70 -13.64 36.78
N VAL A 378 -2.28 -14.75 37.39
CA VAL A 378 -0.85 -15.05 37.59
C VAL A 378 -0.49 -16.49 37.15
N THR A 379 -1.45 -17.42 37.01
CA THR A 379 -1.21 -18.80 36.54
C THR A 379 -2.52 -19.56 36.19
N ASN A 380 -2.56 -20.22 35.02
CA ASN A 380 -3.66 -21.09 34.50
C ASN A 380 -5.02 -20.40 34.34
N ASP A 381 -5.08 -19.42 33.45
CA ASP A 381 -6.19 -18.45 33.36
C ASP A 381 -7.13 -18.75 32.15
N THR A 382 -8.25 -18.00 32.02
CA THR A 382 -9.09 -18.00 30.80
C THR A 382 -8.59 -16.94 29.83
N PRO A 383 -8.24 -17.32 28.60
CA PRO A 383 -7.77 -16.36 27.63
C PRO A 383 -8.91 -15.42 27.22
N LEU A 384 -8.58 -14.14 26.99
CA LEU A 384 -9.45 -13.24 26.24
C LEU A 384 -9.51 -13.75 24.79
N TRP A 385 -8.34 -14.04 24.21
CA TRP A 385 -8.21 -14.65 22.89
C TRP A 385 -7.12 -15.71 22.88
N GLN A 386 -7.38 -16.88 22.28
CA GLN A 386 -6.39 -17.93 22.07
C GLN A 386 -6.37 -18.32 20.60
N PHE A 387 -5.24 -18.06 19.96
CA PHE A 387 -4.97 -18.39 18.57
C PHE A 387 -4.11 -19.64 18.52
N VAL A 388 -4.74 -20.80 18.33
CA VAL A 388 -4.03 -22.09 18.26
C VAL A 388 -3.33 -22.20 16.90
N HIS A 389 -2.04 -22.53 16.92
CA HIS A 389 -1.23 -22.64 15.71
C HIS A 389 -1.68 -23.88 14.90
N GLN A 390 -1.99 -23.68 13.62
CA GLN A 390 -2.36 -24.77 12.69
C GLN A 390 -1.16 -25.32 11.91
N ASP A 391 -0.09 -24.52 11.81
CA ASP A 391 1.13 -24.87 11.10
C ASP A 391 2.06 -25.76 11.95
N GLY A 392 3.09 -26.33 11.31
CA GLY A 392 4.09 -27.13 12.00
C GLY A 392 4.83 -26.31 13.08
N PRO A 393 5.33 -26.94 14.16
CA PRO A 393 5.99 -26.24 15.27
C PRO A 393 7.30 -25.51 14.89
N THR A 394 7.78 -25.68 13.65
CA THR A 394 8.94 -24.98 13.09
C THR A 394 8.57 -23.94 12.03
N ASP A 395 7.31 -23.91 11.62
CA ASP A 395 6.81 -22.97 10.62
C ASP A 395 6.30 -21.71 11.34
N PRO A 396 6.54 -20.50 10.79
CA PRO A 396 5.94 -19.30 11.34
C PRO A 396 4.42 -19.41 11.22
N PHE A 397 3.70 -19.22 12.33
CA PHE A 397 2.25 -19.30 12.33
C PHE A 397 1.65 -18.06 11.63
N TYR A 398 0.79 -18.30 10.64
CA TYR A 398 0.04 -17.26 9.97
C TYR A 398 -1.42 -17.69 9.78
N MET A 399 -2.29 -16.69 9.70
CA MET A 399 -3.66 -16.83 9.21
C MET A 399 -3.68 -16.48 7.74
N ARG A 400 -4.47 -17.19 6.94
CA ARG A 400 -4.73 -16.86 5.54
C ARG A 400 -6.19 -16.95 5.15
N GLY A 401 -6.55 -16.14 4.16
CA GLY A 401 -7.84 -16.19 3.50
C GLY A 401 -8.02 -17.44 2.62
N PRO A 402 -9.24 -17.64 2.09
CA PRO A 402 -9.57 -18.78 1.26
C PRO A 402 -8.72 -18.85 -0.02
N GLU A 403 -8.04 -19.97 -0.23
CA GLU A 403 -7.52 -20.39 -1.53
C GLU A 403 -8.53 -21.36 -2.17
N GLN A 404 -8.94 -21.16 -3.42
CA GLN A 404 -9.94 -22.04 -4.06
C GLN A 404 -9.48 -23.51 -4.06
N GLY A 405 -10.14 -24.35 -3.25
CA GLY A 405 -9.83 -25.77 -3.08
C GLY A 405 -9.19 -26.12 -1.73
N GLN A 406 -8.89 -25.13 -0.88
CA GLN A 406 -8.44 -25.30 0.50
C GLN A 406 -9.50 -24.74 1.46
N PRO A 407 -9.71 -25.36 2.64
CA PRO A 407 -10.56 -24.78 3.68
C PRO A 407 -9.92 -23.50 4.23
N ASN A 408 -10.75 -22.61 4.78
CA ASN A 408 -10.29 -21.48 5.59
C ASN A 408 -9.44 -21.99 6.76
N ASP A 409 -8.49 -21.17 7.22
CA ASP A 409 -7.82 -21.45 8.48
C ASP A 409 -8.85 -21.38 9.61
N PHE A 410 -8.95 -22.48 10.36
CA PHE A 410 -9.87 -22.65 11.49
C PHE A 410 -9.13 -23.26 12.67
N TRP A 411 -9.31 -22.67 13.85
CA TRP A 411 -8.73 -23.16 15.08
C TRP A 411 -9.76 -23.21 16.20
N THR A 412 -9.56 -24.14 17.12
CA THR A 412 -10.35 -24.27 18.33
C THR A 412 -9.48 -24.77 19.46
N ASN A 413 -9.74 -24.31 20.67
CA ASN A 413 -9.05 -24.78 21.84
C ASN A 413 -9.73 -26.01 22.47
N ASN A 414 -9.07 -26.60 23.46
CA ASN A 414 -9.69 -27.65 24.26
C ASN A 414 -10.75 -27.06 25.21
N PRO A 415 -11.81 -27.83 25.54
CA PRO A 415 -12.79 -27.39 26.51
C PRO A 415 -12.17 -27.00 27.85
N PHE A 416 -12.63 -25.89 28.43
CA PHE A 416 -12.17 -25.39 29.73
C PHE A 416 -12.43 -26.39 30.87
N THR A 417 -11.42 -26.61 31.70
CA THR A 417 -11.36 -27.70 32.70
C THR A 417 -11.87 -27.32 34.10
N CYS A 418 -12.77 -26.34 34.24
CA CYS A 418 -13.25 -25.85 35.54
C CYS A 418 -12.08 -25.42 36.45
N GLU A 419 -11.18 -24.62 35.90
CA GLU A 419 -10.00 -24.12 36.61
C GLU A 419 -10.30 -22.76 37.27
N ASN A 420 -9.61 -22.44 38.35
CA ASN A 420 -9.78 -21.12 38.97
C ASN A 420 -9.11 -20.10 38.07
N VAL A 421 -9.92 -19.30 37.39
CA VAL A 421 -9.39 -18.36 36.41
C VAL A 421 -9.55 -16.91 36.84
N ILE A 422 -10.66 -16.49 37.46
CA ILE A 422 -10.89 -15.07 37.78
C ILE A 422 -10.84 -14.84 39.29
N PHE A 423 -9.92 -13.97 39.74
CA PHE A 423 -9.83 -13.51 41.13
C PHE A 423 -10.60 -12.20 41.35
N ASN A 424 -11.65 -12.26 42.18
CA ASN A 424 -12.49 -11.13 42.57
C ASN A 424 -11.93 -10.35 43.78
N THR A 425 -10.61 -10.15 43.90
CA THR A 425 -10.03 -9.40 45.03
C THR A 425 -10.03 -7.89 44.76
N VAL A 426 -10.50 -7.12 45.73
CA VAL A 426 -10.37 -5.65 45.78
C VAL A 426 -9.15 -5.33 46.64
N CYS A 427 -8.40 -4.30 46.29
CA CYS A 427 -7.20 -3.90 47.03
C CYS A 427 -7.41 -3.91 48.56
N GLN A 428 -6.57 -4.69 49.24
CA GLN A 428 -6.49 -4.81 50.71
C GLN A 428 -7.79 -5.26 51.44
N THR A 429 -8.83 -5.73 50.74
CA THR A 429 -10.02 -6.32 51.36
C THR A 429 -10.31 -7.73 50.87
N SER A 430 -10.65 -8.63 51.80
CA SER A 430 -11.07 -9.98 51.47
C SER A 430 -12.36 -9.95 50.63
N CYS A 431 -12.36 -10.67 49.51
CA CYS A 431 -13.49 -10.86 48.59
C CYS A 431 -14.63 -11.73 49.14
N GLY A 432 -15.10 -11.47 50.36
CA GLY A 432 -16.23 -12.19 50.97
C GLY A 432 -16.16 -13.72 50.83
N SER A 433 -17.31 -14.36 50.58
CA SER A 433 -17.44 -15.83 50.47
C SER A 433 -17.28 -16.39 49.04
N PHE A 434 -17.07 -15.55 48.02
CA PHE A 434 -17.09 -15.94 46.60
C PHE A 434 -15.97 -15.23 45.82
N CYS A 435 -14.73 -15.69 46.02
CA CYS A 435 -13.53 -15.08 45.40
C CYS A 435 -13.18 -15.59 43.99
N PRO A 436 -13.27 -16.91 43.70
CA PRO A 436 -12.90 -17.44 42.40
C PRO A 436 -14.11 -17.78 41.52
N VAL A 437 -14.04 -17.38 40.24
CA VAL A 437 -14.98 -17.80 39.19
C VAL A 437 -14.28 -18.83 38.29
N TYR A 438 -15.03 -19.84 37.86
CA TYR A 438 -14.50 -21.00 37.15
C TYR A 438 -15.20 -21.17 35.80
N PRO A 439 -14.48 -21.24 34.67
CA PRO A 439 -15.04 -21.41 33.34
C PRO A 439 -15.19 -22.90 33.06
N TYR A 440 -16.29 -23.32 32.46
CA TYR A 440 -16.52 -24.72 32.14
C TYR A 440 -17.55 -24.89 31.04
N SER A 441 -17.54 -26.06 30.42
CA SER A 441 -18.58 -26.48 29.47
C SER A 441 -19.87 -26.84 30.21
N CYS A 442 -21.02 -26.42 29.68
CA CYS A 442 -22.31 -26.57 30.33
C CYS A 442 -23.44 -26.62 29.31
N GLY A 443 -24.43 -27.51 29.47
CA GLY A 443 -25.62 -27.48 28.60
C GLY A 443 -25.29 -27.48 27.10
N SER A 444 -25.61 -26.37 26.41
CA SER A 444 -25.29 -26.09 25.01
C SER A 444 -23.92 -25.45 24.76
N GLU A 445 -23.28 -24.88 25.79
CA GLU A 445 -22.01 -24.20 25.67
C GLU A 445 -20.86 -25.21 25.70
N THR A 446 -20.04 -25.17 24.65
CA THR A 446 -18.95 -26.12 24.44
C THR A 446 -17.81 -25.95 25.44
N GLY A 447 -17.72 -24.78 26.08
CA GLY A 447 -16.61 -24.41 26.95
C GLY A 447 -15.34 -24.14 26.15
N THR A 448 -15.46 -23.62 24.93
CA THR A 448 -14.34 -23.44 24.00
C THR A 448 -14.31 -22.02 23.45
N GLN A 449 -13.15 -21.66 22.89
CA GLN A 449 -12.96 -20.56 21.98
C GLN A 449 -12.55 -21.13 20.62
N SER A 450 -13.13 -20.60 19.56
CA SER A 450 -12.76 -20.91 18.18
C SER A 450 -12.57 -19.64 17.37
N GLY A 451 -11.67 -19.71 16.39
CA GLY A 451 -11.50 -18.67 15.41
C GLY A 451 -11.46 -19.24 13.99
N GLU A 452 -11.94 -18.45 13.04
CA GLU A 452 -11.93 -18.77 11.61
C GLU A 452 -11.61 -17.51 10.81
N VAL A 453 -10.81 -17.65 9.74
CA VAL A 453 -10.74 -16.62 8.70
C VAL A 453 -11.96 -16.76 7.80
N VAL A 454 -12.93 -15.85 7.93
CA VAL A 454 -14.21 -15.93 7.18
C VAL A 454 -14.22 -15.05 5.92
N GLY A 455 -13.22 -14.20 5.72
CA GLY A 455 -13.12 -13.35 4.53
C GLY A 455 -11.76 -12.70 4.34
N GLU A 456 -11.55 -12.16 3.14
CA GLU A 456 -10.37 -11.37 2.76
C GLU A 456 -10.84 -10.23 1.85
N GLY A 457 -10.35 -9.02 2.08
CA GLY A 457 -10.82 -7.85 1.34
C GLY A 457 -10.11 -6.55 1.70
N VAL A 458 -10.69 -5.44 1.25
CA VAL A 458 -10.21 -4.08 1.56
C VAL A 458 -11.09 -3.46 2.63
N ILE A 459 -10.49 -2.93 3.68
CA ILE A 459 -11.16 -2.07 4.64
C ILE A 459 -10.73 -0.62 4.43
N THR A 460 -11.68 0.31 4.38
CA THR A 460 -11.44 1.77 4.40
C THR A 460 -11.95 2.34 5.71
N LEU A 461 -11.07 3.01 6.46
CA LEU A 461 -11.33 3.59 7.76
C LEU A 461 -11.93 5.01 7.65
N PRO A 462 -12.53 5.54 8.73
CA PRO A 462 -13.01 6.93 8.79
C PRO A 462 -11.95 7.95 8.35
N SER A 463 -10.67 7.70 8.65
CA SER A 463 -9.56 8.57 8.26
C SER A 463 -9.13 8.48 6.79
N ARG A 464 -9.92 7.80 5.95
CA ARG A 464 -9.67 7.51 4.52
C ARG A 464 -8.52 6.56 4.23
N HIS A 465 -7.82 6.07 5.24
CA HIS A 465 -6.83 5.01 5.08
C HIS A 465 -7.52 3.71 4.68
N SER A 466 -6.94 3.02 3.70
CA SER A 466 -7.45 1.71 3.27
C SER A 466 -6.38 0.65 3.47
N PHE A 467 -6.77 -0.51 3.98
CA PHE A 467 -5.91 -1.66 4.26
C PHE A 467 -6.47 -2.92 3.60
N LYS A 468 -5.59 -3.86 3.25
CA LYS A 468 -6.03 -5.22 2.95
C LYS A 468 -6.12 -5.92 4.29
N ALA A 469 -7.22 -6.59 4.54
CA ALA A 469 -7.48 -7.22 5.81
C ALA A 469 -8.00 -8.63 5.62
N LEU A 470 -7.62 -9.50 6.54
CA LEU A 470 -8.38 -10.71 6.82
C LEU A 470 -9.53 -10.35 7.76
N LEU A 471 -10.69 -10.92 7.48
CA LEU A 471 -11.83 -10.90 8.40
C LEU A 471 -11.79 -12.17 9.23
N VAL A 472 -11.45 -12.03 10.50
CA VAL A 472 -11.37 -13.12 11.47
C VAL A 472 -12.63 -13.10 12.33
N HIS A 473 -13.33 -14.22 12.37
CA HIS A 473 -14.44 -14.44 13.29
C HIS A 473 -13.93 -15.21 14.50
N ASN A 474 -14.06 -14.65 15.69
CA ASN A 474 -13.84 -15.34 16.94
C ASN A 474 -15.17 -15.58 17.66
N LEU A 475 -15.36 -16.81 18.12
CA LEU A 475 -16.52 -17.24 18.89
C LEU A 475 -16.06 -17.79 20.24
N VAL A 476 -16.66 -17.26 21.30
CA VAL A 476 -16.40 -17.69 22.69
C VAL A 476 -17.72 -18.17 23.31
N SER A 477 -17.72 -19.40 23.83
CA SER A 477 -18.92 -20.04 24.38
C SER A 477 -18.57 -20.90 25.61
N TYR A 478 -18.99 -20.46 26.80
CA TYR A 478 -18.76 -21.18 28.07
C TYR A 478 -19.74 -20.77 29.19
N CYS A 479 -19.80 -21.55 30.28
CA CYS A 479 -20.40 -21.11 31.54
C CYS A 479 -19.34 -20.71 32.56
N THR A 480 -19.75 -19.84 33.47
CA THR A 480 -19.01 -19.51 34.68
C THR A 480 -19.71 -20.10 35.90
N GLY A 481 -18.95 -20.75 36.76
CA GLY A 481 -19.41 -21.36 37.99
C GLY A 481 -18.76 -20.75 39.23
N LEU A 482 -19.46 -20.81 40.36
CA LEU A 482 -18.90 -20.47 41.67
C LEU A 482 -18.40 -21.73 42.38
N GLY A 483 -17.22 -21.61 43.00
CA GLY A 483 -16.57 -22.68 43.77
C GLY A 483 -15.80 -23.68 42.91
N SER A 484 -14.79 -24.31 43.50
CA SER A 484 -13.74 -25.13 42.83
C SER A 484 -14.21 -26.42 42.14
N ALA A 485 -15.51 -26.61 41.99
CA ALA A 485 -16.11 -27.74 41.30
C ALA A 485 -17.15 -27.32 40.25
N CYS A 486 -17.29 -26.02 39.95
CA CYS A 486 -18.30 -25.47 39.03
C CYS A 486 -19.74 -25.92 39.35
N GLY A 487 -20.02 -26.22 40.62
CA GLY A 487 -21.28 -26.84 41.04
C GLY A 487 -22.49 -25.90 41.01
N ILE A 488 -22.25 -24.59 40.89
CA ILE A 488 -23.29 -23.56 40.81
C ILE A 488 -22.99 -22.71 39.58
N ASN A 489 -23.76 -22.89 38.51
CA ASN A 489 -23.73 -22.00 37.35
C ASN A 489 -24.18 -20.60 37.79
N PHE A 490 -23.38 -19.59 37.45
CA PHE A 490 -23.65 -18.19 37.73
C PHE A 490 -24.02 -17.42 36.47
N GLN A 491 -23.30 -17.61 35.37
CA GLN A 491 -23.52 -16.88 34.13
C GLN A 491 -23.06 -17.69 32.91
N THR A 492 -23.83 -17.60 31.83
CA THR A 492 -23.42 -18.06 30.49
C THR A 492 -22.72 -16.92 29.77
N VAL A 493 -21.71 -17.27 28.98
CA VAL A 493 -20.97 -16.38 28.09
C VAL A 493 -21.03 -16.96 26.69
N HIS A 494 -21.70 -16.24 25.80
CA HIS A 494 -21.66 -16.47 24.36
C HIS A 494 -21.40 -15.13 23.68
N LEU A 495 -20.27 -15.01 22.98
CA LEU A 495 -19.84 -13.76 22.35
C LEU A 495 -19.23 -14.05 20.99
N SER A 496 -19.71 -13.33 19.98
CA SER A 496 -19.21 -13.38 18.62
C SER A 496 -18.52 -12.05 18.32
N THR A 497 -17.28 -12.10 17.82
CA THR A 497 -16.47 -10.92 17.52
C THR A 497 -15.81 -11.07 16.17
N TYR A 498 -15.91 -10.02 15.37
CA TYR A 498 -15.33 -9.92 14.04
C TYR A 498 -14.19 -8.92 14.06
N LEU A 499 -13.02 -9.34 13.62
CA LEU A 499 -11.79 -8.57 13.60
C LEU A 499 -11.33 -8.40 12.16
N TRP A 500 -11.13 -7.15 11.74
CA TRP A 500 -10.42 -6.83 10.50
C TRP A 500 -8.96 -6.65 10.83
N VAL A 501 -8.13 -7.61 10.45
CA VAL A 501 -6.69 -7.62 10.77
C VAL A 501 -5.90 -7.25 9.53
N ALA A 502 -5.16 -6.15 9.61
CA ALA A 502 -4.32 -5.64 8.53
C ALA A 502 -2.83 -5.93 8.80
N PRO A 503 -2.05 -6.32 7.75
CA PRO A 503 -0.63 -6.63 7.90
C PRO A 503 0.13 -5.47 8.50
N ASN A 504 1.06 -5.78 9.39
CA ASN A 504 1.88 -4.83 10.14
C ASN A 504 1.09 -3.75 10.90
N VAL A 505 -0.24 -3.67 10.87
CA VAL A 505 -1.07 -2.67 11.58
C VAL A 505 -1.79 -3.27 12.79
N GLY A 506 -2.21 -4.53 12.68
CA GLY A 506 -3.08 -5.16 13.67
C GLY A 506 -4.55 -5.06 13.31
N THR A 507 -5.38 -5.32 14.31
CA THR A 507 -6.83 -5.12 14.21
C THR A 507 -7.14 -3.65 13.94
N VAL A 508 -7.81 -3.34 12.82
CA VAL A 508 -8.22 -1.98 12.40
C VAL A 508 -9.71 -1.71 12.54
N ALA A 509 -10.51 -2.76 12.64
CA ALA A 509 -11.89 -2.69 13.08
C ALA A 509 -12.25 -3.92 13.90
N ARG A 510 -13.02 -3.73 14.97
CA ARG A 510 -13.62 -4.79 15.80
C ARG A 510 -15.11 -4.53 15.91
N LEU A 511 -15.92 -5.55 15.64
CA LEU A 511 -17.37 -5.53 15.85
C LEU A 511 -17.78 -6.70 16.75
N GLY A 512 -18.51 -6.42 17.83
CA GLY A 512 -18.94 -7.40 18.82
C GLY A 512 -20.46 -7.49 18.99
N THR A 513 -20.95 -8.73 19.18
CA THR A 513 -22.37 -8.96 19.53
C THR A 513 -22.68 -8.59 20.96
N LYS A 514 -23.99 -8.59 21.28
CA LYS A 514 -24.42 -8.61 22.66
C LYS A 514 -23.95 -9.87 23.38
N LEU A 515 -23.65 -9.72 24.68
CA LEU A 515 -23.38 -10.88 25.51
C LEU A 515 -24.59 -11.82 25.53
N ASN A 516 -24.36 -13.10 25.25
CA ASN A 516 -25.37 -14.15 25.14
C ASN A 516 -26.32 -14.02 23.94
N GLU A 517 -25.94 -13.27 22.91
CA GLU A 517 -26.63 -13.28 21.62
C GLU A 517 -26.40 -14.62 20.92
N GLN A 518 -27.42 -15.47 20.85
CA GLN A 518 -27.33 -16.82 20.27
C GLN A 518 -27.68 -16.83 18.77
N ASN A 519 -28.16 -15.70 18.22
CA ASN A 519 -28.43 -15.61 16.79
C ASN A 519 -27.13 -15.49 16.00
N ALA A 520 -26.88 -16.45 15.11
CA ALA A 520 -25.73 -16.42 14.21
C ALA A 520 -25.75 -15.22 13.24
N ASN A 521 -26.94 -14.69 12.95
CA ASN A 521 -27.14 -13.52 12.11
C ASN A 521 -27.85 -12.42 12.91
N PHE A 522 -27.14 -11.32 13.18
CA PHE A 522 -27.58 -10.19 13.99
C PHE A 522 -27.45 -8.86 13.22
N THR A 523 -28.24 -7.87 13.61
CA THR A 523 -28.33 -6.55 12.95
C THR A 523 -27.85 -5.38 13.81
N THR A 524 -27.63 -5.63 15.11
CA THR A 524 -27.19 -4.65 16.10
C THR A 524 -25.94 -5.11 16.83
N LEU A 525 -25.06 -4.17 17.13
CA LEU A 525 -23.79 -4.35 17.82
C LEU A 525 -23.84 -3.72 19.22
N GLU A 526 -23.14 -4.35 20.16
CA GLU A 526 -22.91 -3.79 21.51
C GLU A 526 -21.54 -3.10 21.60
N ASP A 527 -20.55 -3.61 20.87
CA ASP A 527 -19.17 -3.12 20.88
C ASP A 527 -18.68 -2.82 19.47
N THR A 528 -18.06 -1.65 19.31
CA THR A 528 -17.35 -1.25 18.09
C THR A 528 -16.03 -0.60 18.48
N ASP A 529 -14.97 -0.94 17.76
CA ASP A 529 -13.71 -0.20 17.79
C ASP A 529 -13.23 -0.06 16.35
N ILE A 530 -13.47 1.11 15.76
CA ILE A 530 -13.06 1.43 14.39
C ILE A 530 -11.92 2.43 14.45
N LYS A 531 -10.72 2.00 14.03
CA LYS A 531 -9.52 2.83 14.10
C LYS A 531 -9.59 4.03 13.15
N PHE A 532 -9.04 5.15 13.58
CA PHE A 532 -8.90 6.35 12.77
C PHE A 532 -7.57 7.09 12.95
N GLY A 533 -6.84 6.93 14.07
CA GLY A 533 -5.70 7.81 14.40
C GLY A 533 -4.30 7.17 14.39
N ILE A 534 -3.30 8.07 14.35
CA ILE A 534 -1.85 7.92 14.13
C ILE A 534 -1.43 7.03 12.95
N PHE A 535 -2.17 7.18 11.84
CA PHE A 535 -1.71 6.68 10.55
C PHE A 535 -0.79 7.70 9.87
N PRO A 536 0.16 7.24 9.04
CA PRO A 536 0.91 8.15 8.17
C PRO A 536 -0.01 8.77 7.12
N PRO A 537 0.34 9.91 6.50
CA PRO A 537 -0.55 10.61 5.57
C PRO A 537 -1.11 9.73 4.44
N VAL A 538 -2.37 10.00 4.07
CA VAL A 538 -3.13 9.32 3.00
C VAL A 538 -2.54 9.58 1.62
N SER A 539 -1.91 10.74 1.41
CA SER A 539 -1.21 11.08 0.18
C SER A 539 -0.07 12.07 0.44
N ILE A 540 0.96 12.00 -0.39
CA ILE A 540 2.05 12.98 -0.45
C ILE A 540 2.14 13.43 -1.91
N THR A 541 2.26 14.74 -2.11
CA THR A 541 2.33 15.40 -3.41
C THR A 541 3.63 16.17 -3.55
N ASN A 542 4.20 16.13 -4.75
CA ASN A 542 5.30 16.99 -5.15
C ASN A 542 4.72 18.32 -5.66
N ASP A 543 5.02 19.40 -4.96
CA ASP A 543 4.54 20.75 -5.27
C ASP A 543 5.52 21.53 -6.15
N GLY A 544 6.79 21.12 -6.16
CA GLY A 544 7.85 21.78 -6.90
C GLY A 544 9.20 21.09 -6.76
N VAL A 545 10.00 21.13 -7.83
CA VAL A 545 11.40 20.66 -7.79
C VAL A 545 12.32 21.76 -8.33
N ALA A 546 13.42 21.99 -7.64
CA ALA A 546 14.53 22.79 -8.12
C ALA A 546 15.79 21.92 -8.21
N GLU A 547 16.94 22.56 -8.44
CA GLU A 547 18.22 21.88 -8.58
C GLU A 547 18.63 21.16 -7.28
N THR A 548 18.41 21.79 -6.12
CA THR A 548 18.79 21.25 -4.81
C THR A 548 17.62 21.15 -3.83
N THR A 549 16.40 21.44 -4.28
CA THR A 549 15.22 21.43 -3.42
C THR A 549 14.06 20.61 -3.99
N ILE A 550 13.27 20.05 -3.09
CA ILE A 550 11.97 19.44 -3.39
C ILE A 550 10.95 20.01 -2.40
N ASP A 551 9.89 20.61 -2.93
CA ASP A 551 8.74 21.08 -2.18
C ASP A 551 7.67 19.98 -2.17
N ILE A 552 7.18 19.63 -0.99
CA ILE A 552 6.17 18.59 -0.82
C ILE A 552 5.01 19.10 0.04
N SER A 553 3.84 18.53 -0.21
CA SER A 553 2.67 18.63 0.66
C SER A 553 2.09 17.25 0.91
N TRP A 554 1.28 17.11 1.95
CA TRP A 554 0.61 15.85 2.25
C TRP A 554 -0.79 16.05 2.79
N ASP A 555 -1.60 15.02 2.58
CA ASP A 555 -2.95 14.89 3.12
C ASP A 555 -2.90 13.94 4.32
N PRO A 556 -2.94 14.45 5.55
CA PRO A 556 -2.88 13.62 6.76
C PRO A 556 -4.12 12.75 6.99
N GLY A 557 -5.16 12.88 6.16
CA GLY A 557 -6.42 12.14 6.29
C GLY A 557 -7.51 12.93 7.00
N ASP A 558 -8.64 12.26 7.22
CA ASP A 558 -9.78 12.88 7.91
C ASP A 558 -9.80 12.44 9.39
N GLU A 559 -10.29 13.30 10.27
CA GLU A 559 -10.73 12.88 11.60
C GLU A 559 -12.26 12.86 11.65
N PRO A 560 -12.88 11.88 12.34
CA PRO A 560 -14.33 11.84 12.52
C PRO A 560 -14.87 13.02 13.35
N TYR A 561 -14.00 13.81 13.98
CA TYR A 561 -14.34 14.90 14.91
C TYR A 561 -13.88 16.28 14.46
N ALA A 562 -13.45 16.44 13.20
CA ALA A 562 -13.02 17.74 12.68
C ALA A 562 -14.06 18.80 13.06
N SER A 563 -13.63 19.77 13.88
CA SER A 563 -14.48 20.88 14.30
C SER A 563 -15.10 21.48 13.04
N GLY A 564 -16.38 21.84 13.06
CA GLY A 564 -17.19 22.17 11.87
C GLY A 564 -16.72 23.36 11.00
N ASP A 565 -15.44 23.73 11.07
CA ASP A 565 -14.74 24.57 10.12
C ASP A 565 -14.23 23.75 8.91
N SER A 566 -14.97 23.84 7.81
CA SER A 566 -14.62 23.21 6.53
C SER A 566 -13.36 23.77 5.87
N GLN A 567 -12.74 24.83 6.41
CA GLN A 567 -11.53 25.44 5.85
C GLN A 567 -10.24 24.99 6.54
N ASN A 568 -10.32 24.37 7.72
CA ASN A 568 -9.16 23.79 8.40
C ASN A 568 -9.63 22.66 9.33
N PRO A 569 -9.77 21.41 8.85
CA PRO A 569 -10.00 20.28 9.73
C PRO A 569 -8.72 20.10 10.55
N ASP A 570 -8.70 20.67 11.77
CA ASP A 570 -7.67 20.35 12.75
C ASP A 570 -7.74 18.84 12.99
N ILE A 571 -6.63 18.17 12.71
CA ILE A 571 -6.42 16.78 13.12
C ILE A 571 -5.90 16.89 14.53
N THR A 572 -6.82 16.73 15.47
CA THR A 572 -6.60 16.97 16.90
C THR A 572 -5.63 15.99 17.53
N GLU A 573 -5.42 14.82 16.91
CA GLU A 573 -4.59 13.73 17.43
C GLU A 573 -3.26 13.55 16.66
N ILE A 574 -2.83 14.55 15.89
CA ILE A 574 -1.50 14.58 15.27
C ILE A 574 -0.82 15.92 15.59
N ASP A 575 0.11 15.89 16.53
CA ASP A 575 0.90 17.06 16.94
C ASP A 575 1.90 17.55 15.88
N SER A 576 2.56 16.62 15.16
CA SER A 576 3.58 16.98 14.17
C SER A 576 3.83 15.88 13.13
N PHE A 577 4.76 16.13 12.21
CA PHE A 577 5.15 15.18 11.18
C PHE A 577 6.66 15.04 11.12
N ARG A 578 7.12 13.86 10.71
CA ARG A 578 8.53 13.60 10.41
C ARG A 578 8.66 13.16 8.96
N ILE A 579 9.59 13.79 8.25
CA ILE A 579 9.89 13.51 6.85
C ILE A 579 11.14 12.65 6.78
N TYR A 580 11.10 11.62 5.96
CA TYR A 580 12.22 10.74 5.64
C TYR A 580 12.47 10.77 4.14
N TRP A 581 13.75 10.71 3.75
CA TRP A 581 14.10 10.66 2.34
C TRP A 581 15.40 9.88 2.10
N ASP A 582 15.49 9.27 0.92
CA ASP A 582 16.69 8.58 0.45
C ASP A 582 16.70 8.50 -1.09
N THR A 583 17.80 8.05 -1.67
CA THR A 583 17.97 7.80 -3.11
C THR A 583 17.50 6.40 -3.55
N ASP A 584 17.18 5.54 -2.58
CA ASP A 584 16.52 4.26 -2.71
C ASP A 584 15.20 4.25 -1.94
N SER A 585 14.33 3.28 -2.26
CA SER A 585 12.99 3.20 -1.69
C SER A 585 13.03 2.51 -0.33
N GLY A 586 12.35 3.07 0.66
CA GLY A 586 12.21 2.46 1.99
C GLY A 586 11.46 1.11 1.94
N VAL A 587 10.73 0.83 0.86
CA VAL A 587 10.12 -0.49 0.60
C VAL A 587 11.17 -1.57 0.33
N THR A 588 12.31 -1.20 -0.24
CA THR A 588 13.32 -2.15 -0.71
C THR A 588 14.34 -2.44 0.38
N ASP A 589 14.82 -1.40 1.09
CA ASP A 589 15.92 -1.51 2.03
C ASP A 589 15.50 -1.40 3.50
N GLY A 590 14.20 -1.19 3.77
CA GLY A 590 13.64 -1.17 5.12
C GLY A 590 14.21 -0.05 6.00
N SER A 591 14.78 1.00 5.41
CA SER A 591 15.24 2.21 6.09
C SER A 591 15.38 3.36 5.11
N TYR A 592 15.46 4.59 5.62
CA TYR A 592 15.86 5.78 4.89
C TYR A 592 17.13 6.33 5.54
N ALA A 593 18.11 6.77 4.74
CA ALA A 593 19.36 7.33 5.22
C ALA A 593 19.19 8.69 5.92
N PHE A 594 18.12 9.44 5.58
CA PHE A 594 17.91 10.78 6.11
C PHE A 594 16.49 10.96 6.67
N ASP A 595 16.42 11.80 7.70
CA ASP A 595 15.17 12.25 8.30
C ASP A 595 15.27 13.69 8.83
N SER A 596 14.11 14.34 8.95
CA SER A 596 13.96 15.75 9.33
C SER A 596 14.37 16.07 10.77
N VAL A 597 14.37 15.08 11.68
CA VAL A 597 14.80 15.27 13.08
C VAL A 597 16.32 15.22 13.16
N SER A 598 16.96 14.30 12.44
CA SER A 598 18.42 14.20 12.39
C SER A 598 19.07 15.27 11.51
N ASN A 599 18.33 15.82 10.53
CA ASN A 599 18.80 16.83 9.58
C ASN A 599 17.91 18.10 9.58
N PRO A 600 17.73 18.78 10.73
CA PRO A 600 16.77 19.88 10.87
C PRO A 600 17.15 21.12 10.04
N GLY A 601 18.39 21.21 9.55
CA GLY A 601 18.84 22.29 8.67
C GLY A 601 18.50 22.10 7.19
N GLN A 602 18.06 20.89 6.79
CA GLN A 602 17.69 20.58 5.41
C GLN A 602 16.17 20.64 5.18
N VAL A 603 15.36 20.67 6.24
CA VAL A 603 13.90 20.63 6.11
C VAL A 603 13.29 21.89 6.73
N ALA A 604 12.53 22.61 5.92
CA ALA A 604 11.74 23.76 6.36
C ALA A 604 10.25 23.42 6.29
N PHE A 605 9.59 23.24 7.43
CA PHE A 605 8.15 23.00 7.50
C PHE A 605 7.36 24.29 7.24
N GLY A 606 6.27 24.16 6.49
CA GLY A 606 5.32 25.23 6.24
C GLY A 606 4.50 25.61 7.49
N PRO A 607 3.76 26.74 7.44
CA PRO A 607 3.05 27.30 8.59
C PRO A 607 1.92 26.41 9.13
N THR A 608 1.36 25.53 8.30
CA THR A 608 0.31 24.56 8.69
C THR A 608 0.89 23.22 9.15
N GLY A 609 2.21 23.03 9.04
CA GLY A 609 2.84 21.73 9.26
C GLY A 609 2.47 20.65 8.25
N ARG A 610 1.78 20.97 7.14
CA ARG A 610 1.35 20.00 6.10
C ARG A 610 2.11 20.11 4.78
N THR A 611 3.10 21.00 4.76
CA THR A 611 4.02 21.17 3.64
C THR A 611 5.43 21.29 4.17
N ALA A 612 6.41 20.96 3.34
CA ALA A 612 7.82 21.18 3.65
C ALA A 612 8.66 21.36 2.40
N THR A 613 9.77 22.05 2.55
CA THR A 613 10.86 22.09 1.56
C THR A 613 12.03 21.28 2.10
N ILE A 614 12.49 20.30 1.32
CA ILE A 614 13.75 19.58 1.55
C ILE A 614 14.82 20.26 0.68
N ASP A 615 15.94 20.68 1.24
CA ASP A 615 17.02 21.43 0.59
C ASP A 615 18.36 20.69 0.69
N SER A 616 19.38 21.19 0.01
CA SER A 616 20.73 20.62 -0.08
C SER A 616 20.77 19.22 -0.70
N LEU A 617 19.80 18.93 -1.58
CA LEU A 617 19.73 17.69 -2.32
C LEU A 617 20.69 17.69 -3.51
N THR A 618 21.11 16.51 -3.95
CA THR A 618 22.00 16.36 -5.11
C THR A 618 21.21 16.65 -6.38
N PRO A 619 21.72 17.47 -7.33
CA PRO A 619 21.03 17.75 -8.58
C PRO A 619 20.84 16.51 -9.47
N GLY A 620 19.77 16.51 -10.27
CA GLY A 620 19.45 15.42 -11.20
C GLY A 620 19.29 14.04 -10.55
N THR A 621 18.96 13.99 -9.27
CA THR A 621 18.93 12.77 -8.45
C THR A 621 17.50 12.44 -8.04
N ASP A 622 17.15 11.16 -8.14
CA ASP A 622 15.88 10.61 -7.68
C ASP A 622 15.90 10.48 -6.15
N TYR A 623 14.86 10.99 -5.50
CA TYR A 623 14.61 10.85 -4.08
C TYR A 623 13.26 10.21 -3.81
N TYR A 624 13.27 9.20 -2.96
CA TYR A 624 12.08 8.59 -2.35
C TYR A 624 11.85 9.28 -1.02
N ILE A 625 10.65 9.80 -0.82
CA ILE A 625 10.28 10.62 0.33
C ILE A 625 9.03 10.04 0.97
N THR A 626 9.05 9.87 2.27
CA THR A 626 7.85 9.49 3.03
C THR A 626 7.65 10.42 4.23
N VAL A 627 6.44 10.46 4.74
CA VAL A 627 6.04 11.28 5.87
C VAL A 627 5.35 10.37 6.89
N THR A 628 5.71 10.52 8.16
CA THR A 628 5.05 9.87 9.29
C THR A 628 4.38 10.91 10.16
N SER A 629 3.30 10.49 10.82
CA SER A 629 2.57 11.29 11.80
C SER A 629 3.17 11.05 13.18
N VAL A 630 3.34 12.12 13.96
CA VAL A 630 3.93 12.07 15.29
C VAL A 630 2.95 12.68 16.29
N GLU A 631 2.77 12.01 17.42
CA GLU A 631 1.81 12.38 18.46
C GLU A 631 2.44 12.28 19.86
N ASP A 632 2.30 13.33 20.67
CA ASP A 632 2.68 13.36 22.09
C ASP A 632 1.47 13.02 22.96
N TYR A 633 1.18 11.73 23.08
CA TYR A 633 0.07 11.26 23.91
C TYR A 633 0.38 11.42 25.40
N THR A 634 -0.48 12.16 26.10
CA THR A 634 -0.42 12.29 27.56
C THR A 634 -1.42 11.36 28.22
N SER A 635 -0.92 10.32 28.90
CA SER A 635 -1.73 9.33 29.61
C SER A 635 -2.62 10.00 30.66
N PRO A 636 -3.97 9.91 30.55
CA PRO A 636 -4.89 10.52 31.52
C PRO A 636 -4.76 9.96 32.93
N SER A 637 -4.29 8.71 33.07
CA SER A 637 -4.17 8.03 34.37
C SER A 637 -2.90 8.42 35.14
N SER A 638 -1.78 8.60 34.43
CA SER A 638 -0.45 8.85 35.02
C SER A 638 0.05 10.28 34.83
N GLY A 639 -0.44 10.99 33.81
CA GLY A 639 0.04 12.30 33.40
C GLY A 639 1.39 12.28 32.69
N PHE A 640 1.96 11.11 32.38
CA PHE A 640 3.17 10.99 31.57
C PHE A 640 2.86 11.14 30.09
N THR A 641 3.73 11.87 29.39
CA THR A 641 3.67 12.07 27.94
C THR A 641 4.63 11.12 27.24
N PHE A 642 4.14 10.45 26.21
CA PHE A 642 4.88 9.54 25.35
C PHE A 642 4.75 10.00 23.91
N THR A 643 5.88 10.09 23.20
CA THR A 643 5.89 10.41 21.76
C THR A 643 5.77 9.12 20.96
N PHE A 644 4.76 9.05 20.11
CA PHE A 644 4.53 7.96 19.17
C PHE A 644 4.71 8.45 17.73
N GLU A 645 5.13 7.53 16.87
CA GLU A 645 5.30 7.79 15.44
C GLU A 645 4.59 6.70 14.65
N SER A 646 3.91 7.08 13.57
CA SER A 646 3.24 6.15 12.68
C SER A 646 4.22 5.22 11.95
N VAL A 647 3.70 4.20 11.28
CA VAL A 647 4.51 3.26 10.47
C VAL A 647 5.37 4.00 9.45
N LEU A 648 6.65 3.64 9.35
CA LEU A 648 7.63 4.26 8.45
C LEU A 648 7.69 3.64 7.04
N PHE A 649 7.29 2.38 6.88
CA PHE A 649 7.49 1.64 5.63
C PHE A 649 6.19 1.43 4.87
N PRO A 650 6.11 1.80 3.58
CA PRO A 650 4.89 1.66 2.79
C PRO A 650 4.35 0.24 2.79
N MET A 651 3.19 0.05 3.42
CA MET A 651 2.48 -1.22 3.39
C MET A 651 1.71 -1.33 2.09
N THR A 652 1.81 -2.52 1.50
CA THR A 652 1.14 -2.87 0.27
C THR A 652 -0.30 -3.29 0.56
N VAL A 653 -1.27 -2.58 -0.03
CA VAL A 653 -2.69 -2.85 0.16
C VAL A 653 -3.29 -3.21 -1.21
N PRO A 654 -3.73 -4.44 -1.43
CA PRO A 654 -4.49 -4.73 -2.65
C PRO A 654 -5.90 -4.12 -2.59
N GLY A 655 -6.08 -2.93 -3.18
CA GLY A 655 -7.39 -2.30 -3.39
C GLY A 655 -7.78 -1.10 -2.51
N GLY A 656 -6.84 -0.53 -1.78
CA GLY A 656 -6.86 0.88 -1.33
C GLY A 656 -6.57 1.86 -2.47
N THR A 657 -6.23 3.12 -2.22
CA THR A 657 -5.80 4.04 -3.32
C THR A 657 -4.40 4.62 -3.14
N THR A 658 -3.76 4.34 -2.00
CA THR A 658 -2.40 4.82 -1.67
C THR A 658 -1.74 3.84 -0.68
N PRO A 659 -0.41 3.55 -0.78
CA PRO A 659 0.27 2.68 0.18
C PRO A 659 0.38 3.47 1.49
N VAL A 660 0.48 2.79 2.64
CA VAL A 660 0.49 3.47 3.93
C VAL A 660 1.71 3.03 4.73
N PRO A 661 2.65 3.92 5.07
CA PRO A 661 2.81 5.29 4.58
C PRO A 661 2.98 5.37 3.07
N VAL A 662 2.61 6.52 2.52
CA VAL A 662 2.83 6.84 1.11
C VAL A 662 4.31 7.13 0.90
N GLU A 663 4.83 6.72 -0.25
CA GLU A 663 6.17 7.11 -0.70
C GLU A 663 6.02 7.94 -1.98
N LEU A 664 6.65 9.11 -2.00
CA LEU A 664 6.74 10.01 -3.13
C LEU A 664 8.10 9.83 -3.79
N LEU A 665 8.13 9.56 -5.10
CA LEU A 665 9.33 9.69 -5.91
C LEU A 665 9.38 11.10 -6.51
N ALA A 666 10.48 11.81 -6.26
CA ALA A 666 10.73 13.13 -6.83
C ALA A 666 12.18 13.24 -7.30
N THR A 667 12.38 13.77 -8.51
CA THR A 667 13.70 13.96 -9.10
C THR A 667 14.06 15.44 -9.04
N THR A 668 15.17 15.78 -8.38
CA THR A 668 15.71 17.14 -8.46
C THR A 668 16.05 17.49 -9.90
N SER A 669 15.91 18.76 -10.28
CA SER A 669 16.18 19.13 -11.66
C SER A 669 17.68 18.98 -11.96
N SER A 670 18.01 18.45 -13.15
CA SER A 670 19.37 18.53 -13.72
C SER A 670 19.62 19.87 -14.43
N ALA A 671 18.59 20.72 -14.45
CA ALA A 671 18.52 21.94 -15.22
C ALA A 671 19.20 23.07 -14.44
N CYS A 672 20.52 23.02 -14.37
CA CYS A 672 21.32 24.11 -13.85
C CYS A 672 21.22 25.30 -14.81
N SER A 673 20.81 26.48 -14.34
CA SER A 673 20.74 27.70 -15.15
C SER A 673 21.89 28.61 -14.73
N PRO A 674 22.93 28.81 -15.56
CA PRO A 674 24.03 29.67 -15.21
C PRO A 674 23.54 31.07 -14.83
N ALA A 675 23.96 31.59 -13.69
CA ALA A 675 23.47 32.88 -13.17
C ALA A 675 24.45 34.02 -13.46
N GLU A 676 25.72 33.72 -13.63
CA GLU A 676 26.78 34.67 -13.95
C GLU A 676 26.83 35.01 -15.45
N GLU A 677 26.97 36.31 -15.73
CA GLU A 677 27.24 36.85 -17.07
C GLU A 677 28.68 36.53 -17.48
N VAL A 678 28.90 36.20 -18.76
CA VAL A 678 30.25 36.03 -19.31
C VAL A 678 30.96 37.38 -19.42
N VAL A 679 32.13 37.51 -18.80
CA VAL A 679 32.90 38.77 -18.73
C VAL A 679 34.23 38.69 -19.48
N ASN A 680 34.88 39.85 -19.64
CA ASN A 680 36.21 40.00 -20.25
C ASN A 680 36.31 39.45 -21.69
N LEU A 681 35.23 39.60 -22.46
CA LEU A 681 35.25 39.31 -23.89
C LEU A 681 36.22 40.25 -24.62
N THR A 682 37.23 39.67 -25.27
CA THR A 682 38.27 40.35 -26.04
C THR A 682 38.23 39.88 -27.49
N VAL A 683 38.57 40.78 -28.41
CA VAL A 683 38.58 40.53 -29.85
C VAL A 683 39.97 40.84 -30.41
N ASN A 684 40.64 39.84 -30.96
CA ASN A 684 41.99 39.95 -31.48
C ASN A 684 42.05 39.54 -32.97
N PRO A 685 42.74 40.32 -33.83
CA PRO A 685 42.98 39.88 -35.20
C PRO A 685 43.95 38.69 -35.23
N SER A 686 43.59 37.64 -35.97
CA SER A 686 44.36 36.40 -36.10
C SER A 686 44.50 36.02 -37.59
N GLY A 687 45.42 36.69 -38.28
CA GLY A 687 45.62 36.52 -39.72
C GLY A 687 44.41 36.97 -40.55
N ALA A 688 43.82 36.07 -41.33
CA ALA A 688 42.57 36.32 -42.08
C ALA A 688 41.30 36.14 -41.22
N ASN A 689 41.47 35.78 -39.95
CA ASN A 689 40.41 35.49 -39.00
C ASN A 689 40.40 36.51 -37.86
N THR A 690 39.32 36.51 -37.09
CA THR A 690 39.15 37.20 -35.80
C THR A 690 39.00 36.15 -34.71
N GLU A 691 39.73 36.32 -33.62
CA GLU A 691 39.66 35.48 -32.42
C GLU A 691 38.92 36.24 -31.31
N PHE A 692 37.92 35.58 -30.72
CA PHE A 692 37.10 36.09 -29.62
C PHE A 692 37.42 35.25 -28.39
N CYS A 693 37.89 35.86 -27.31
CA CYS A 693 38.23 35.16 -26.06
C CYS A 693 37.52 35.78 -24.85
N TRP A 694 37.07 34.97 -23.90
CA TRP A 694 36.40 35.41 -22.68
C TRP A 694 36.97 34.70 -21.44
N ASP A 695 36.59 35.16 -20.25
CA ASP A 695 36.92 34.44 -19.01
C ASP A 695 35.94 33.29 -18.78
N ALA A 696 36.44 32.17 -18.28
CA ALA A 696 35.58 31.07 -17.85
C ALA A 696 34.73 31.52 -16.66
N VAL A 697 33.42 31.30 -16.75
CA VAL A 697 32.51 31.34 -15.61
C VAL A 697 32.85 30.16 -14.70
N VAL A 698 33.04 30.42 -13.40
CA VAL A 698 33.55 29.43 -12.44
C VAL A 698 32.40 28.67 -11.74
N GLU A 699 31.16 28.93 -12.13
CA GLU A 699 30.01 28.15 -11.69
C GLU A 699 30.15 26.69 -12.17
N ALA A 700 29.96 25.74 -11.25
CA ALA A 700 29.93 24.31 -11.57
C ALA A 700 28.85 23.93 -12.61
N CYS A 701 27.91 24.85 -12.82
CA CYS A 701 26.78 24.83 -13.73
C CYS A 701 27.13 24.95 -15.22
N VAL A 702 28.30 25.48 -15.55
CA VAL A 702 28.63 25.87 -16.93
C VAL A 702 29.36 24.75 -17.66
N ASP A 703 28.65 24.08 -18.55
CA ASP A 703 29.18 23.00 -19.39
C ASP A 703 29.83 23.56 -20.67
N SER A 704 29.27 24.65 -21.20
CA SER A 704 29.74 25.25 -22.46
C SER A 704 29.33 26.70 -22.67
N TYR A 705 29.71 27.25 -23.82
CA TYR A 705 29.40 28.62 -24.23
C TYR A 705 28.80 28.68 -25.63
N GLU A 706 27.81 29.57 -25.81
CA GLU A 706 27.17 29.86 -27.10
C GLU A 706 27.53 31.28 -27.56
N ALA A 707 28.11 31.36 -28.77
CA ALA A 707 28.43 32.62 -29.43
C ALA A 707 27.33 33.03 -30.41
N LEU A 708 26.89 34.28 -30.30
CA LEU A 708 25.82 34.87 -31.10
C LEU A 708 26.36 35.99 -31.98
N HIS A 709 25.77 36.18 -33.17
CA HIS A 709 26.10 37.27 -34.10
C HIS A 709 24.88 38.00 -34.60
N ALA A 710 25.02 39.32 -34.75
CA ALA A 710 24.04 40.17 -35.41
C ALA A 710 24.74 41.22 -36.31
N THR A 711 24.10 41.61 -37.40
CA THR A 711 24.50 42.80 -38.18
C THR A 711 23.90 44.10 -37.64
N ASP A 712 22.88 43.99 -36.76
CA ASP A 712 22.21 45.10 -36.07
C ASP A 712 21.98 44.72 -34.60
N PRO A 713 22.55 45.44 -33.61
CA PRO A 713 22.45 45.12 -32.19
C PRO A 713 21.19 45.69 -31.53
N SER A 714 20.28 46.31 -32.30
CA SER A 714 19.11 47.03 -31.78
C SER A 714 18.13 46.16 -30.97
N ALA A 715 18.14 44.84 -31.16
CA ALA A 715 17.30 43.91 -30.42
C ALA A 715 17.95 42.52 -30.28
N ALA A 716 17.71 41.84 -29.15
CA ALA A 716 18.22 40.50 -28.87
C ALA A 716 17.80 39.45 -29.92
N VAL A 717 16.64 39.63 -30.57
CA VAL A 717 16.15 38.74 -31.64
C VAL A 717 17.02 38.76 -32.90
N ASN A 718 17.81 39.81 -33.10
CA ASN A 718 18.72 39.93 -34.25
C ASN A 718 19.96 39.04 -34.11
N PHE A 719 20.24 38.56 -32.89
CA PHE A 719 21.39 37.73 -32.57
C PHE A 719 21.08 36.27 -32.86
N THR A 720 21.82 35.71 -33.82
CA THR A 720 21.68 34.32 -34.26
C THR A 720 22.87 33.49 -33.78
N PRO A 721 22.66 32.23 -33.34
CA PRO A 721 23.74 31.32 -32.99
C PRO A 721 24.70 31.12 -34.16
N LEU A 722 25.99 31.40 -33.94
CA LEU A 722 27.02 31.21 -34.94
C LEU A 722 27.42 29.74 -35.12
N MET A 723 27.29 28.96 -34.04
CA MET A 723 27.51 27.51 -33.96
C MET A 723 26.77 26.96 -32.73
N PRO A 724 26.28 25.72 -32.76
CA PRO A 724 25.97 24.97 -31.56
C PRO A 724 27.28 24.46 -30.95
N ASP A 725 27.57 24.93 -29.74
CA ASP A 725 28.46 24.30 -28.75
C ASP A 725 29.99 24.34 -29.02
N SER A 726 30.71 25.18 -28.25
CA SER A 726 32.18 25.20 -28.23
C SER A 726 32.80 24.27 -27.17
N GLY A 727 31.98 23.53 -26.41
CA GLY A 727 32.41 22.89 -25.17
C GLY A 727 32.93 23.93 -24.16
N GLY A 728 33.79 23.52 -23.22
CA GLY A 728 34.42 24.43 -22.25
C GLY A 728 35.52 25.35 -22.81
N ALA A 729 35.62 25.52 -24.13
CA ALA A 729 36.59 26.41 -24.74
C ALA A 729 36.19 27.88 -24.52
N THR A 730 37.14 28.71 -24.09
CA THR A 730 36.90 30.14 -23.83
C THR A 730 37.41 31.06 -24.94
N CYS A 731 37.76 30.49 -26.10
CA CYS A 731 38.19 31.23 -27.27
C CYS A 731 37.61 30.63 -28.56
N LEU A 732 37.20 31.47 -29.50
CA LEU A 732 36.63 31.12 -30.79
C LEU A 732 37.32 31.89 -31.92
N THR A 733 37.88 31.20 -32.91
CA THR A 733 38.48 31.83 -34.11
C THR A 733 37.61 31.62 -35.35
N ARG A 734 37.26 32.69 -36.07
CA ARG A 734 36.46 32.63 -37.33
C ARG A 734 36.90 33.66 -38.37
N PRO A 735 36.56 33.49 -39.66
CA PRO A 735 36.79 34.51 -40.68
C PRO A 735 36.25 35.88 -40.25
N ALA A 736 37.00 36.94 -40.52
CA ALA A 736 36.58 38.29 -40.17
C ALA A 736 35.25 38.64 -40.87
N ALA A 737 34.25 39.03 -40.08
CA ALA A 737 32.95 39.49 -40.55
C ALA A 737 32.56 40.75 -39.77
N GLU A 738 31.93 41.72 -40.44
CA GLU A 738 31.40 42.89 -39.77
C GLU A 738 30.13 42.52 -38.99
N GLY A 739 30.00 43.02 -37.75
CA GLY A 739 28.83 42.84 -36.91
C GLY A 739 29.13 42.87 -35.41
N PHE A 740 28.15 42.45 -34.62
CA PHE A 740 28.15 42.47 -33.16
C PHE A 740 28.12 41.04 -32.63
N TYR A 741 28.79 40.80 -31.51
CA TYR A 741 28.95 39.48 -30.92
C TYR A 741 28.56 39.48 -29.45
N LEU A 742 27.87 38.42 -29.03
CA LEU A 742 27.54 38.14 -27.62
C LEU A 742 27.95 36.72 -27.29
N ILE A 743 28.37 36.49 -26.05
CA ILE A 743 28.65 35.15 -25.52
C ILE A 743 27.73 34.92 -24.33
N ARG A 744 27.17 33.73 -24.19
CA ARG A 744 26.51 33.30 -22.96
C ARG A 744 26.97 31.91 -22.55
N SER A 745 26.96 31.66 -21.25
CA SER A 745 27.16 30.35 -20.65
C SER A 745 25.92 29.46 -20.87
N ILE A 746 26.17 28.16 -20.96
CA ILE A 746 25.15 27.11 -21.13
C ILE A 746 25.38 26.05 -20.03
N GLY A 747 24.30 25.70 -19.33
CA GLY A 747 24.24 24.58 -18.39
C GLY A 747 23.14 23.63 -18.83
N GLY A 748 23.50 22.43 -19.30
CA GLY A 748 22.56 21.53 -19.98
C GLY A 748 21.80 22.21 -21.13
N SER A 749 20.48 22.35 -21.01
CA SER A 749 19.61 23.01 -22.00
C SER A 749 19.28 24.48 -21.66
N ASN A 750 19.74 24.98 -20.51
CA ASN A 750 19.47 26.33 -20.04
C ASN A 750 20.53 27.32 -20.51
N ARG A 751 20.11 28.58 -20.65
CA ARG A 751 20.92 29.68 -21.18
C ARG A 751 21.11 30.74 -20.11
N GLY A 752 22.36 31.02 -19.76
CA GLY A 752 22.71 32.08 -18.82
C GLY A 752 22.51 33.49 -19.40
N PRO A 753 22.81 34.54 -18.59
CA PRO A 753 22.78 35.92 -19.04
C PRO A 753 23.70 36.16 -20.24
N LEU A 754 23.34 37.15 -21.08
CA LEU A 754 24.16 37.53 -22.23
C LEU A 754 25.33 38.41 -21.79
N GLY A 755 26.55 37.93 -21.98
CA GLY A 755 27.79 38.70 -21.89
C GLY A 755 27.96 39.62 -23.11
N HIS A 756 28.19 40.91 -22.86
CA HIS A 756 28.21 41.94 -23.90
C HIS A 756 29.60 42.42 -24.29
N PHE A 757 29.78 42.68 -25.59
CA PHE A 757 30.88 43.49 -26.13
C PHE A 757 30.33 44.46 -27.18
N GLY A 758 30.73 45.73 -27.09
CA GLY A 758 30.32 46.81 -27.98
C GLY A 758 31.50 47.42 -28.73
N GLN A 759 31.47 47.25 -30.06
CA GLN A 759 32.37 47.73 -31.12
C GLN A 759 33.73 47.05 -31.27
#